data_AF-A0A971Q2V8-F1
#
_entry.id   AF-A0A971Q2V8-F1
#
_cell.length_a   1.000
_cell.length_b   1.000
_cell.length_c   1.000
_cell.angle_alpha   90.00
_cell.angle_beta   90.00
_cell.angle_gamma   90.00
#
_symmetry.space_group_name_H-M   'P 1'
#
loop_
_entity.id
_entity.type
_entity.pdbx_description
1 polymer ?
#
loop_
_entity_poly.entity_id
_entity_poly.type
_entity_poly.pdbx_seq_one_letter_code
_entity_poly.pdbx_strand_id
1 'polypeptide(L)'
;MTRRGLAVLVSVICMATSVHGANLVRNASFELDQGWNGTTIRVEAEFYQAHARTGNELHWNPVAEAWWQERADKTGVAVVEDQACSGKRCVRVKVGDGKARSVISSYDRFAEPGPWVLSAQVKTAGAKGRLCLVLSRGWRVTFERGDEGPSTWVDLPADSDWTRVHVALDCPERLEIQARLVVEAGTVWMDDAQIEPGTEPTAFNVRPEEWLRVQFADHDNTRLPLWLPGWPETAAVEVWNDSRLPLTGAATVFMGTWDAPDATKLAEFPAAEVQGDQPRRLSFATKDLVPDAYLVMVRYREGETLVLDGAKDFHPTESIGGHSSLSQFTSRLVGRFAIGSPIPPANIFGVGNGMLSFGGGGNGFAGYRIEEYLHAGEIGVVCSRGPWNEDLCYLHAAGGFPIHAMGPHADQGGRPEVGNPANPAYIDVYNPEGLAYFKEQAEEVGKVFAANPMVASFQLHNEQPYIHNGGACPSTYADAHFRHWCKDRHGDLATLNDRWGTDYESWDQVEQVISARFVEEEKNRPKKEGAAAIEWTAAFRSLPETALKRFQDTPGWAMDWLRWRSETSVWAWATFMEHARKYDTRTLYGNNLAWPTFFPQVFMPLIRVSDAVMVDQMYTSGWPLALGTPQEMLEILEMAESTEPGKPILGAEVYVQPSWPGEFAGMQNWAMVAHGMTINLVFGWKPYSDHGQVEGARAWEKDNARPMWFLIDSDGTKLPHYEHYRRTVGEIERYHKRFDGHSIKRVATDAALYVSLDTAEYITLQTGEKPWGSPWVRTRNNLLYTLRMEGITADFVDDATLPEKVGRFNTIIVPASYVLSQEAAGRLESFAESGGTVVLAGISGLVDPWLRPYENVGGPAWTELGWKAPAFAPEYADVRFGPEINFVATEHQLAADKPGTVGGAIDPGINEGKTFRGVNIGSMANAEEILDASGHVVGWRRAWGQGRLIAYGPFPDTYVTNPHPSANIRLWVRRIIEQADLEFTGRWVDSLPPATRGHLGTGDPVTEVVVREKSPVEKFVFALNQGGPGDGIVQVPVGEGQWTAQDVVTERDVTEASVSEGLWSMPLHMDPWSYRVIWLRRSGQ
;
A
#
# COMPACT_ATOMS: atom_id res chain seq x y z
N MET A 1 -53.75 5.52 12.05
CA MET A 1 -53.14 6.81 12.44
C MET A 1 -51.76 6.90 11.80
N THR A 2 -51.47 7.97 11.09
CA THR A 2 -50.34 8.12 10.16
C THR A 2 -49.01 8.42 10.84
N ARG A 3 -47.93 7.86 10.28
CA ARG A 3 -46.49 8.01 10.62
C ARG A 3 -45.91 9.45 10.50
N ARG A 4 -46.73 10.51 10.53
CA ARG A 4 -46.27 11.92 10.46
C ARG A 4 -46.56 12.75 11.72
N GLY A 5 -47.18 12.17 12.75
CA GLY A 5 -47.62 12.91 13.95
C GLY A 5 -46.71 12.84 15.17
N LEU A 6 -45.56 12.16 15.12
CA LEU A 6 -44.72 11.92 16.30
C LEU A 6 -43.22 12.23 16.05
N ALA A 7 -42.93 13.16 15.15
CA ALA A 7 -41.57 13.63 14.85
C ALA A 7 -41.24 15.01 15.44
N VAL A 8 -42.13 15.57 16.27
CA VAL A 8 -41.98 16.93 16.87
C VAL A 8 -41.81 16.87 18.40
N LEU A 9 -41.86 15.68 19.01
CA LEU A 9 -41.91 15.55 20.47
C LEU A 9 -40.82 14.64 21.05
N VAL A 10 -39.62 14.58 20.45
CA VAL A 10 -38.41 14.02 21.09
C VAL A 10 -37.15 14.77 20.60
N SER A 11 -37.20 16.10 20.59
CA SER A 11 -36.00 16.96 20.46
C SER A 11 -35.74 17.75 21.76
N VAL A 12 -36.25 17.24 22.87
CA VAL A 12 -36.52 18.03 24.10
C VAL A 12 -35.50 17.79 25.22
N ILE A 13 -34.44 16.98 25.07
CA ILE A 13 -33.62 16.59 26.26
C ILE A 13 -32.11 16.91 26.16
N CYS A 14 -31.57 17.42 25.05
CA CYS A 14 -30.12 17.77 24.99
C CYS A 14 -29.79 19.16 24.43
N MET A 15 -30.77 20.04 24.23
CA MET A 15 -30.49 21.44 23.90
C MET A 15 -30.53 22.23 25.20
N ALA A 16 -29.39 22.82 25.56
CA ALA A 16 -29.14 23.56 26.78
C ALA A 16 -30.42 24.25 27.28
N THR A 17 -30.90 23.82 28.45
CA THR A 17 -31.74 24.68 29.28
C THR A 17 -31.04 26.02 29.35
N SER A 18 -31.71 27.09 28.91
CA SER A 18 -31.17 28.45 28.90
C SER A 18 -30.82 28.86 30.32
N VAL A 19 -29.58 28.54 30.73
CA VAL A 19 -29.00 29.02 31.97
C VAL A 19 -28.80 30.52 31.80
N HIS A 20 -29.19 31.30 32.79
CA HIS A 20 -28.99 32.74 32.76
C HIS A 20 -27.49 33.06 32.60
N GLY A 21 -27.13 33.88 31.60
CA GLY A 21 -25.72 34.17 31.27
C GLY A 21 -25.08 33.24 30.24
N ALA A 22 -25.85 32.36 29.58
CA ALA A 22 -25.34 31.47 28.53
C ALA A 22 -25.21 32.21 27.19
N ASN A 23 -24.01 32.69 26.89
CA ASN A 23 -23.64 33.19 25.57
C ASN A 23 -23.84 32.08 24.50
N LEU A 24 -24.41 32.41 23.34
CA LEU A 24 -24.56 31.49 22.21
C LEU A 24 -23.51 31.67 21.10
N VAL A 25 -22.74 32.75 21.14
CA VAL A 25 -21.77 33.08 20.09
C VAL A 25 -20.45 32.37 20.35
N ARG A 26 -20.01 31.55 19.40
CA ARG A 26 -18.72 30.85 19.48
C ARG A 26 -17.53 31.78 19.27
N ASN A 27 -16.46 31.56 20.03
CA ASN A 27 -15.19 32.28 19.95
C ASN A 27 -15.40 33.79 19.79
N ALA A 28 -16.34 34.32 20.55
CA ALA A 28 -16.85 35.66 20.33
C ALA A 28 -15.89 36.76 20.79
N SER A 29 -14.85 36.38 21.52
CA SER A 29 -13.68 37.19 21.83
C SER A 29 -12.53 37.03 20.83
N PHE A 30 -12.67 36.16 19.82
CA PHE A 30 -11.62 35.84 18.83
C PHE A 30 -10.30 35.33 19.43
N GLU A 31 -10.29 34.99 20.72
CA GLU A 31 -9.10 34.57 21.48
C GLU A 31 -8.69 33.13 21.21
N LEU A 32 -9.56 32.30 20.64
CA LEU A 32 -9.29 30.89 20.36
C LEU A 32 -8.85 30.69 18.90
N ASP A 33 -7.80 29.89 18.69
CA ASP A 33 -7.07 29.78 17.40
C ASP A 33 -7.90 29.19 16.24
N GLN A 34 -9.04 28.56 16.52
CA GLN A 34 -9.78 27.77 15.54
C GLN A 34 -11.06 28.44 14.98
N GLY A 35 -11.36 29.70 15.33
CA GLY A 35 -12.68 30.29 15.05
C GLY A 35 -12.78 31.29 13.89
N TRP A 36 -11.71 31.53 13.12
CA TRP A 36 -11.74 32.42 11.95
C TRP A 36 -11.39 31.68 10.67
N ASN A 37 -12.38 31.35 9.84
CA ASN A 37 -12.14 30.66 8.56
C ASN A 37 -11.68 31.63 7.45
N GLY A 38 -11.97 32.93 7.59
CA GLY A 38 -11.48 33.97 6.67
C GLY A 38 -11.84 33.75 5.19
N THR A 39 -12.72 32.81 4.86
CA THR A 39 -13.26 32.55 3.54
C THR A 39 -14.60 33.27 3.36
N THR A 40 -14.90 33.58 2.10
CA THR A 40 -16.24 33.98 1.68
C THR A 40 -17.17 32.80 1.88
N ILE A 41 -18.34 33.02 2.47
CA ILE A 41 -19.44 32.04 2.41
C ILE A 41 -19.70 31.63 0.95
N ARG A 42 -19.31 30.40 0.55
CA ARG A 42 -19.66 29.84 -0.76
C ARG A 42 -20.94 29.00 -0.63
N VAL A 43 -22.01 29.48 -1.28
CA VAL A 43 -23.37 28.89 -1.27
C VAL A 43 -23.40 27.40 -1.63
N GLU A 44 -22.42 26.87 -2.37
CA GLU A 44 -22.48 25.52 -2.93
C GLU A 44 -21.47 24.51 -2.35
N ALA A 45 -20.59 24.88 -1.41
CA ALA A 45 -19.53 23.96 -0.95
C ALA A 45 -19.26 23.94 0.58
N GLU A 46 -19.70 24.93 1.35
CA GLU A 46 -19.25 25.11 2.74
C GLU A 46 -20.36 24.96 3.80
N PHE A 47 -21.61 24.68 3.40
CA PHE A 47 -22.75 24.51 4.31
C PHE A 47 -23.19 23.06 4.43
N TYR A 48 -22.44 22.26 5.19
CA TYR A 48 -22.98 21.02 5.71
C TYR A 48 -23.68 21.33 7.04
N GLN A 49 -24.98 21.05 7.13
CA GLN A 49 -25.79 21.31 8.33
C GLN A 49 -25.09 20.79 9.60
N ALA A 50 -25.04 21.63 10.65
CA ALA A 50 -24.33 21.41 11.90
C ALA A 50 -24.98 20.36 12.85
N HIS A 51 -25.63 19.35 12.25
CA HIS A 51 -26.31 18.30 12.99
C HIS A 51 -25.97 16.92 12.43
N ALA A 52 -25.31 16.12 13.27
CA ALA A 52 -25.24 14.68 13.11
C ALA A 52 -26.54 14.09 13.70
N ARG A 53 -27.15 13.07 13.08
CA ARG A 53 -28.38 12.45 13.60
C ARG A 53 -28.19 10.94 13.79
N THR A 54 -28.06 10.51 15.04
CA THR A 54 -27.99 9.10 15.39
C THR A 54 -29.32 8.66 16.01
N GLY A 55 -30.07 7.85 15.26
CA GLY A 55 -31.42 7.44 15.63
C GLY A 55 -32.38 8.62 15.75
N ASN A 56 -32.87 8.89 16.98
CA ASN A 56 -33.78 10.00 17.27
C ASN A 56 -33.06 11.24 17.85
N GLU A 57 -31.76 11.15 18.12
CA GLU A 57 -30.99 12.22 18.75
C GLU A 57 -30.28 13.09 17.70
N LEU A 58 -30.08 14.37 18.06
CA LEU A 58 -29.43 15.38 17.24
C LEU A 58 -28.13 15.80 17.95
N HIS A 59 -27.00 15.63 17.27
CA HIS A 59 -25.66 15.88 17.79
C HIS A 59 -25.06 17.11 17.12
N TRP A 60 -24.21 17.83 17.84
CA TRP A 60 -23.70 19.14 17.44
C TRP A 60 -22.31 19.06 16.81
N ASN A 61 -22.06 19.78 15.71
CA ASN A 61 -20.77 19.77 15.00
C ASN A 61 -20.02 21.13 15.14
N PRO A 62 -18.89 21.17 15.86
CA PRO A 62 -18.11 22.39 16.04
C PRO A 62 -17.33 22.95 14.83
N VAL A 63 -17.17 22.31 13.67
CA VAL A 63 -16.31 22.88 12.59
C VAL A 63 -17.02 23.93 11.74
N ALA A 64 -18.34 23.84 11.63
CA ALA A 64 -19.14 24.79 10.87
C ALA A 64 -19.38 26.13 11.63
N GLU A 65 -19.12 26.14 12.94
CA GLU A 65 -19.29 27.31 13.78
C GLU A 65 -18.04 28.20 13.74
N ALA A 66 -18.12 29.30 13.00
CA ALA A 66 -17.07 30.30 12.88
C ALA A 66 -17.69 31.67 12.58
N TRP A 67 -16.82 32.67 12.42
CA TRP A 67 -17.19 33.95 11.84
C TRP A 67 -16.85 33.99 10.35
N TRP A 68 -17.77 34.57 9.58
CA TRP A 68 -17.73 34.56 8.13
C TRP A 68 -17.85 35.95 7.56
N GLN A 69 -17.24 36.18 6.40
CA GLN A 69 -17.46 37.40 5.63
C GLN A 69 -18.55 37.18 4.58
N GLU A 70 -19.56 38.05 4.56
CA GLU A 70 -20.60 38.05 3.55
C GLU A 70 -20.06 38.78 2.29
N ARG A 71 -19.82 38.03 1.18
CA ARG A 71 -19.30 38.43 -0.17
C ARG A 71 -17.84 38.06 -0.49
N ALA A 72 -17.55 37.86 -1.79
CA ALA A 72 -16.32 37.28 -2.35
C ALA A 72 -14.99 38.01 -2.09
N ASP A 73 -15.03 39.27 -1.66
CA ASP A 73 -13.86 40.14 -1.57
C ASP A 73 -13.34 40.24 -0.13
N LYS A 74 -12.27 39.52 0.19
CA LYS A 74 -11.65 39.46 1.53
C LYS A 74 -10.96 40.75 1.97
N THR A 75 -10.88 41.78 1.12
CA THR A 75 -10.13 43.00 1.44
C THR A 75 -10.76 43.75 2.62
N GLY A 76 -9.92 44.12 3.58
CA GLY A 76 -10.28 44.97 4.71
C GLY A 76 -10.73 44.23 5.98
N VAL A 77 -10.95 42.92 5.95
CA VAL A 77 -11.34 42.13 7.14
C VAL A 77 -10.17 41.25 7.60
N ALA A 78 -9.83 41.30 8.89
CA ALA A 78 -8.77 40.47 9.47
C ALA A 78 -8.97 40.30 10.98
N VAL A 79 -8.55 39.16 11.53
CA VAL A 79 -8.29 39.04 12.99
C VAL A 79 -6.92 39.64 13.27
N VAL A 80 -6.81 40.48 14.30
CA VAL A 80 -5.59 41.23 14.62
C VAL A 80 -5.24 41.11 16.10
N GLU A 81 -3.94 41.21 16.42
CA GLU A 81 -3.41 41.00 17.78
C GLU A 81 -3.08 42.31 18.53
N ASP A 82 -3.03 43.45 17.83
CA ASP A 82 -2.49 44.72 18.34
C ASP A 82 -3.53 45.66 18.95
N GLN A 83 -4.80 45.26 18.96
CA GLN A 83 -5.95 46.10 19.35
C GLN A 83 -7.09 45.25 19.91
N ALA A 84 -6.90 44.43 20.94
CA ALA A 84 -7.96 43.62 21.57
C ALA A 84 -8.55 44.29 22.83
N CYS A 85 -9.82 44.02 23.16
CA CYS A 85 -10.49 44.58 24.35
C CYS A 85 -10.34 43.65 25.56
N SER A 86 -10.49 42.36 25.31
CA SER A 86 -10.83 41.38 26.33
C SER A 86 -9.85 40.19 26.38
N GLY A 87 -8.85 40.20 25.49
CA GLY A 87 -7.68 39.32 25.49
C GLY A 87 -6.58 39.80 24.53
N LYS A 88 -6.03 38.91 23.70
CA LYS A 88 -4.96 39.13 22.71
C LYS A 88 -5.46 39.40 21.29
N ARG A 89 -6.70 39.09 20.92
CA ARG A 89 -7.22 39.20 19.54
C ARG A 89 -8.58 39.88 19.45
N CYS A 90 -8.88 40.42 18.27
CA CYS A 90 -10.22 40.88 17.91
C CYS A 90 -10.42 40.82 16.38
N VAL A 91 -11.66 40.95 15.90
CA VAL A 91 -11.92 41.13 14.47
C VAL A 91 -11.86 42.61 14.10
N ARG A 92 -11.13 42.92 13.02
CA ARG A 92 -11.06 44.26 12.41
C ARG A 92 -11.73 44.24 11.03
N VAL A 93 -12.65 45.17 10.82
CA VAL A 93 -13.30 45.45 9.54
C VAL A 93 -12.96 46.88 9.11
N LYS A 94 -12.22 47.03 8.01
CA LYS A 94 -11.78 48.31 7.45
C LYS A 94 -12.38 48.51 6.07
N VAL A 95 -13.08 49.62 5.88
CA VAL A 95 -13.73 50.01 4.62
C VAL A 95 -13.21 51.37 4.16
N GLY A 96 -12.48 51.37 3.03
CA GLY A 96 -11.91 52.57 2.42
C GLY A 96 -12.21 52.73 0.93
N ASP A 97 -12.86 51.74 0.31
CA ASP A 97 -13.19 51.66 -1.12
C ASP A 97 -14.66 52.00 -1.44
N GLY A 98 -15.43 52.43 -0.42
CA GLY A 98 -16.84 52.77 -0.54
C GLY A 98 -17.80 51.58 -0.66
N LYS A 99 -17.31 50.34 -0.52
CA LYS A 99 -18.13 49.14 -0.56
C LYS A 99 -18.30 48.59 0.86
N ALA A 100 -19.54 48.50 1.34
CA ALA A 100 -19.81 47.93 2.66
C ALA A 100 -19.27 46.49 2.78
N ARG A 101 -18.77 46.16 3.96
CA ARG A 101 -18.31 44.83 4.36
C ARG A 101 -19.17 44.38 5.53
N SER A 102 -19.54 43.11 5.57
CA SER A 102 -20.21 42.55 6.74
C SER A 102 -19.62 41.20 7.12
N VAL A 103 -19.56 40.98 8.42
CA VAL A 103 -19.17 39.72 9.03
C VAL A 103 -20.31 39.19 9.88
N ILE A 104 -20.55 37.89 9.84
CA ILE A 104 -21.67 37.24 10.51
C ILE A 104 -21.20 35.97 11.24
N SER A 105 -21.78 35.68 12.40
CA SER A 105 -21.62 34.40 13.09
C SER A 105 -22.32 33.27 12.33
N SER A 106 -21.98 32.01 12.64
CA SER A 106 -22.57 30.84 11.97
C SER A 106 -24.08 30.66 12.22
N TYR A 107 -24.73 29.85 11.38
CA TYR A 107 -26.19 29.66 11.28
C TYR A 107 -26.69 28.41 12.04
N ASP A 108 -26.28 28.21 13.30
CA ASP A 108 -26.41 26.88 13.91
C ASP A 108 -27.15 26.84 15.26
N ARG A 109 -27.32 27.97 15.96
CA ARG A 109 -27.99 27.98 17.28
C ARG A 109 -29.38 28.57 17.21
N PHE A 110 -30.30 27.99 17.98
CA PHE A 110 -31.70 28.40 18.04
C PHE A 110 -31.96 29.22 19.30
N ALA A 111 -32.58 30.38 19.09
CA ALA A 111 -33.24 31.12 20.14
C ALA A 111 -34.63 30.51 20.39
N GLU A 112 -34.95 30.24 21.65
CA GLU A 112 -36.31 29.90 22.06
C GLU A 112 -37.19 31.16 22.10
N PRO A 113 -38.53 31.00 22.01
CA PRO A 113 -39.44 32.14 22.06
C PRO A 113 -39.23 32.99 23.32
N GLY A 114 -39.13 34.30 23.14
CA GLY A 114 -38.86 35.27 24.21
C GLY A 114 -37.73 36.24 23.87
N PRO A 115 -37.34 37.12 24.82
CA PRO A 115 -36.38 38.19 24.55
C PRO A 115 -34.95 37.67 24.49
N TRP A 116 -34.18 38.20 23.54
CA TRP A 116 -32.74 37.95 23.38
C TRP A 116 -31.99 39.26 23.19
N VAL A 117 -30.77 39.33 23.72
CA VAL A 117 -29.89 40.48 23.60
C VAL A 117 -28.57 40.08 22.95
N LEU A 118 -28.13 40.86 21.98
CA LEU A 118 -26.78 40.83 21.42
C LEU A 118 -25.98 41.98 22.01
N SER A 119 -24.78 41.72 22.51
CA SER A 119 -23.81 42.76 22.86
C SER A 119 -22.43 42.49 22.28
N ALA A 120 -21.64 43.53 22.06
CA ALA A 120 -20.23 43.41 21.67
C ALA A 120 -19.44 44.61 22.19
N GLN A 121 -18.13 44.43 22.42
CA GLN A 121 -17.21 45.55 22.60
C GLN A 121 -16.82 46.00 21.21
N VAL A 122 -16.93 47.30 20.95
CA VAL A 122 -16.55 47.88 19.66
C VAL A 122 -15.62 49.06 19.86
N LYS A 123 -14.66 49.18 18.97
CA LYS A 123 -13.82 50.36 18.83
C LYS A 123 -13.96 50.84 17.39
N THR A 124 -14.11 52.15 17.20
CA THR A 124 -14.39 52.70 15.87
C THR A 124 -13.51 53.91 15.56
N ALA A 125 -13.12 54.04 14.28
CA ALA A 125 -12.37 55.17 13.77
C ALA A 125 -12.94 55.62 12.42
N GLY A 126 -13.57 56.79 12.41
CA GLY A 126 -14.30 57.36 11.27
C GLY A 126 -15.36 56.40 10.71
N ALA A 127 -15.93 55.54 11.55
CA ALA A 127 -16.76 54.44 11.13
C ALA A 127 -18.21 54.85 10.84
N LYS A 128 -18.82 54.18 9.88
CA LYS A 128 -20.27 54.11 9.74
C LYS A 128 -20.64 52.64 9.71
N GLY A 129 -21.12 52.10 10.83
CA GLY A 129 -21.41 50.67 10.94
C GLY A 129 -22.56 50.38 11.89
N ARG A 130 -23.03 49.13 11.87
CA ARG A 130 -24.16 48.62 12.65
C ARG A 130 -23.85 47.24 13.20
N LEU A 131 -24.24 46.99 14.44
CA LEU A 131 -24.29 45.64 15.01
C LEU A 131 -25.74 45.16 15.00
N CYS A 132 -25.98 44.04 14.35
CA CYS A 132 -27.31 43.50 14.07
C CYS A 132 -27.49 42.14 14.75
N LEU A 133 -28.64 41.96 15.40
CA LEU A 133 -29.15 40.67 15.85
C LEU A 133 -30.17 40.18 14.82
N VAL A 134 -29.89 39.04 14.21
CA VAL A 134 -30.65 38.49 13.09
C VAL A 134 -31.29 37.17 13.53
N LEU A 135 -32.57 36.99 13.21
CA LEU A 135 -33.26 35.69 13.30
C LEU A 135 -33.54 35.14 11.91
N SER A 136 -33.37 33.85 11.70
CA SER A 136 -33.64 33.18 10.42
C SER A 136 -34.40 31.88 10.58
N ARG A 137 -35.12 31.48 9.52
CA ARG A 137 -35.81 30.18 9.41
C ARG A 137 -34.91 29.08 8.82
N GLY A 138 -33.60 29.26 8.89
CA GLY A 138 -32.63 28.39 8.22
C GLY A 138 -31.83 29.11 7.15
N TRP A 139 -30.53 28.83 7.11
CA TRP A 139 -29.60 29.37 6.09
C TRP A 139 -30.11 29.23 4.66
N ARG A 140 -30.70 28.08 4.31
CA ARG A 140 -31.22 27.78 2.96
C ARG A 140 -32.32 28.74 2.54
N VAL A 141 -33.22 29.03 3.48
CA VAL A 141 -34.34 29.96 3.27
C VAL A 141 -33.80 31.38 3.10
N THR A 142 -32.83 31.77 3.92
CA THR A 142 -32.23 33.10 3.87
C THR A 142 -31.40 33.35 2.60
N PHE A 143 -30.52 32.43 2.21
CA PHE A 143 -29.65 32.62 1.04
C PHE A 143 -30.34 32.34 -0.30
N GLU A 144 -31.16 31.28 -0.42
CA GLU A 144 -31.82 30.94 -1.69
C GLU A 144 -33.05 31.82 -1.96
N ARG A 145 -33.74 32.28 -0.91
CA ARG A 145 -35.02 33.02 -1.05
C ARG A 145 -34.96 34.47 -0.60
N GLY A 146 -33.82 34.92 -0.03
CA GLY A 146 -33.67 36.28 0.49
C GLY A 146 -34.58 36.58 1.69
N ASP A 147 -35.12 35.55 2.35
CA ASP A 147 -36.05 35.68 3.47
C ASP A 147 -35.26 35.64 4.79
N GLU A 148 -34.77 36.82 5.19
CA GLU A 148 -34.27 37.05 6.55
C GLU A 148 -35.48 37.23 7.47
N GLY A 149 -35.50 36.50 8.59
CA GLY A 149 -36.54 36.66 9.61
C GLY A 149 -36.42 37.99 10.35
N PRO A 150 -37.09 38.15 11.51
CA PRO A 150 -36.99 39.38 12.29
C PRO A 150 -35.53 39.72 12.60
N SER A 151 -35.14 40.98 12.41
CA SER A 151 -33.82 41.47 12.78
C SER A 151 -33.93 42.86 13.39
N THR A 152 -32.94 43.22 14.20
CA THR A 152 -32.81 44.52 14.83
C THR A 152 -31.33 44.91 14.84
N TRP A 153 -31.02 46.19 15.00
CA TRP A 153 -29.64 46.66 15.04
C TRP A 153 -29.47 47.91 15.91
N VAL A 154 -28.23 48.14 16.29
CA VAL A 154 -27.76 49.39 16.90
C VAL A 154 -26.69 50.02 16.02
N ASP A 155 -26.80 51.32 15.77
CA ASP A 155 -25.77 52.08 15.06
C ASP A 155 -24.52 52.23 15.94
N LEU A 156 -23.34 52.02 15.34
CA LEU A 156 -22.07 52.18 16.03
C LEU A 156 -21.66 53.66 16.08
N PRO A 157 -20.96 54.10 17.14
CA PRO A 157 -20.40 55.45 17.19
C PRO A 157 -19.39 55.66 16.05
N ALA A 158 -19.30 56.89 15.53
CA ALA A 158 -18.38 57.21 14.44
C ALA A 158 -16.90 57.10 14.86
N ASP A 159 -16.59 57.58 16.05
CA ASP A 159 -15.29 57.42 16.70
C ASP A 159 -15.53 57.01 18.15
N SER A 160 -14.91 55.92 18.57
CA SER A 160 -14.93 55.45 19.95
C SER A 160 -13.66 54.69 20.27
N ASP A 161 -13.23 54.74 21.53
CA ASP A 161 -12.42 53.64 22.05
C ASP A 161 -13.32 52.42 22.32
N TRP A 162 -12.81 51.38 22.99
CA TRP A 162 -13.61 50.24 23.37
C TRP A 162 -14.85 50.62 24.19
N THR A 163 -16.02 50.39 23.61
CA THR A 163 -17.31 50.62 24.26
C THR A 163 -18.25 49.45 24.00
N ARG A 164 -19.03 49.07 25.02
CA ARG A 164 -20.05 48.04 24.88
C ARG A 164 -21.26 48.63 24.16
N VAL A 165 -21.66 48.01 23.06
CA VAL A 165 -22.94 48.26 22.39
C VAL A 165 -23.82 47.01 22.52
N HIS A 166 -25.14 47.19 22.54
CA HIS A 166 -26.07 46.07 22.58
C HIS A 166 -27.38 46.39 21.86
N VAL A 167 -28.11 45.34 21.48
CA VAL A 167 -29.43 45.42 20.88
C VAL A 167 -30.26 44.19 21.29
N ALA A 168 -31.55 44.36 21.56
CA ALA A 168 -32.44 43.28 21.95
C ALA A 168 -33.58 43.05 20.93
N LEU A 169 -33.97 41.79 20.76
CA LEU A 169 -35.02 41.31 19.87
C LEU A 169 -35.85 40.23 20.55
N ASP A 170 -37.17 40.32 20.43
CA ASP A 170 -38.06 39.25 20.88
C ASP A 170 -38.16 38.16 19.79
N CYS A 171 -37.79 36.94 20.15
CA CYS A 171 -37.85 35.79 19.26
C CYS A 171 -39.29 35.24 19.27
N PRO A 172 -40.02 35.28 18.14
CA PRO A 172 -41.47 34.98 18.13
C PRO A 172 -41.78 33.47 18.15
N GLU A 173 -40.87 32.68 17.60
CA GLU A 173 -40.92 31.23 17.50
C GLU A 173 -39.48 30.74 17.57
N ARG A 174 -39.26 29.43 17.71
CA ARG A 174 -37.90 28.89 17.74
C ARG A 174 -37.22 29.13 16.39
N LEU A 175 -36.24 30.03 16.34
CA LEU A 175 -35.54 30.47 15.12
C LEU A 175 -34.03 30.42 15.32
N GLU A 176 -33.27 30.28 14.23
CA GLU A 176 -31.82 30.45 14.29
C GLU A 176 -31.49 31.92 14.63
N ILE A 177 -30.43 32.16 15.39
CA ILE A 177 -30.04 33.49 15.87
C ILE A 177 -28.56 33.79 15.56
N GLN A 178 -28.25 34.96 15.00
CA GLN A 178 -26.90 35.35 14.61
C GLN A 178 -26.53 36.78 14.99
N ALA A 179 -25.24 36.99 15.21
CA ALA A 179 -24.62 38.31 15.30
C ALA A 179 -24.07 38.71 13.92
N ARG A 180 -24.43 39.89 13.43
CA ARG A 180 -23.91 40.45 12.18
C ARG A 180 -23.34 41.84 12.42
N LEU A 181 -22.11 42.09 12.02
CA LEU A 181 -21.49 43.42 11.99
C LEU A 181 -21.43 43.91 10.54
N VAL A 182 -22.03 45.07 10.26
CA VAL A 182 -22.01 45.71 8.94
C VAL A 182 -21.24 47.02 9.02
N VAL A 183 -20.26 47.23 8.16
CA VAL A 183 -19.43 48.44 8.10
C VAL A 183 -19.50 49.03 6.70
N GLU A 184 -19.96 50.28 6.59
CA GLU A 184 -20.12 51.01 5.33
C GLU A 184 -18.95 51.95 5.03
N ALA A 185 -18.26 52.44 6.08
CA ALA A 185 -17.08 53.29 5.97
C ALA A 185 -16.25 53.21 7.26
N GLY A 186 -14.96 53.56 7.17
CA GLY A 186 -14.05 53.65 8.32
C GLY A 186 -13.53 52.31 8.81
N THR A 187 -13.05 52.24 10.06
CA THR A 187 -12.57 51.00 10.67
C THR A 187 -13.34 50.68 11.94
N VAL A 188 -13.80 49.45 12.08
CA VAL A 188 -14.43 48.90 13.29
C VAL A 188 -13.61 47.72 13.76
N TRP A 189 -13.26 47.71 15.04
CA TRP A 189 -12.81 46.51 15.75
C TRP A 189 -13.95 46.02 16.62
N MET A 190 -14.17 44.71 16.66
CA MET A 190 -15.18 44.07 17.48
C MET A 190 -14.56 42.92 18.27
N ASP A 191 -14.90 42.84 19.53
CA ASP A 191 -14.45 41.83 20.48
C ASP A 191 -15.60 41.52 21.45
N ASP A 192 -15.48 40.44 22.21
CA ASP A 192 -16.37 40.12 23.33
C ASP A 192 -17.85 39.98 22.90
N ALA A 193 -18.16 39.52 21.69
CA ALA A 193 -19.56 39.43 21.26
C ALA A 193 -20.36 38.40 22.09
N GLN A 194 -21.63 38.67 22.39
CA GLN A 194 -22.47 37.74 23.14
C GLN A 194 -23.93 37.81 22.72
N ILE A 195 -24.59 36.65 22.61
CA ILE A 195 -26.03 36.53 22.43
C ILE A 195 -26.61 35.75 23.60
N GLU A 196 -27.53 36.34 24.34
CA GLU A 196 -28.04 35.79 25.60
C GLU A 196 -29.56 35.98 25.74
N PRO A 197 -30.26 35.11 26.49
CA PRO A 197 -31.66 35.34 26.83
C PRO A 197 -31.81 36.56 27.76
N GLY A 198 -32.75 37.45 27.42
CA GLY A 198 -33.04 38.66 28.17
C GLY A 198 -33.01 39.91 27.28
N THR A 199 -33.13 41.07 27.93
CA THR A 199 -33.12 42.37 27.25
C THR A 199 -31.87 43.20 27.57
N GLU A 200 -31.11 42.81 28.58
CA GLU A 200 -29.91 43.51 29.07
C GLU A 200 -28.70 42.57 29.03
N PRO A 201 -27.53 43.04 28.55
CA PRO A 201 -26.34 42.19 28.44
C PRO A 201 -25.74 41.87 29.80
N THR A 202 -25.13 40.68 29.93
CA THR A 202 -24.38 40.31 31.13
C THR A 202 -22.87 40.57 30.99
N ALA A 203 -22.11 40.31 32.06
CA ALA A 203 -20.64 40.33 32.01
C ALA A 203 -20.16 39.22 31.08
N PHE A 204 -19.12 39.48 30.29
CA PHE A 204 -18.69 38.52 29.30
C PHE A 204 -18.38 37.16 29.87
N ASN A 205 -18.91 36.15 29.20
CA ASN A 205 -18.40 34.82 29.28
C ASN A 205 -18.33 34.17 27.89
N VAL A 206 -17.42 33.21 27.74
CA VAL A 206 -17.49 32.27 26.62
C VAL A 206 -18.73 31.40 26.79
N ARG A 207 -19.23 30.79 25.72
CA ARG A 207 -20.40 29.93 25.82
C ARG A 207 -20.11 28.68 26.67
N PRO A 208 -21.13 28.01 27.23
CA PRO A 208 -20.94 26.83 28.09
C PRO A 208 -19.99 25.78 27.52
N GLU A 209 -20.12 25.44 26.24
CA GLU A 209 -19.28 24.44 25.55
C GLU A 209 -17.81 24.85 25.40
N GLU A 210 -17.49 26.13 25.66
CA GLU A 210 -16.13 26.66 25.67
C GLU A 210 -15.56 26.84 27.08
N TRP A 211 -16.35 26.60 28.15
CA TRP A 211 -15.93 26.85 29.54
C TRP A 211 -14.77 25.97 29.97
N LEU A 212 -14.78 24.68 29.64
CA LEU A 212 -13.72 23.76 30.00
C LEU A 212 -12.99 23.27 28.75
N ARG A 213 -11.68 23.02 28.88
CA ARG A 213 -10.92 22.28 27.88
C ARG A 213 -9.97 21.27 28.51
N VAL A 214 -9.77 20.15 27.83
CA VAL A 214 -8.81 19.10 28.18
C VAL A 214 -7.61 19.21 27.22
N GLN A 215 -6.41 19.19 27.76
CA GLN A 215 -5.16 19.17 26.99
C GLN A 215 -4.16 18.19 27.56
N PHE A 216 -3.33 17.57 26.74
CA PHE A 216 -2.18 16.80 27.20
C PHE A 216 -1.08 17.75 27.64
N ALA A 217 -0.61 17.57 28.88
CA ALA A 217 0.23 18.55 29.55
C ALA A 217 1.64 18.67 28.95
N ASP A 218 2.17 17.55 28.44
CA ASP A 218 3.53 17.45 27.90
C ASP A 218 3.51 17.04 26.41
N HIS A 219 2.47 17.44 25.67
CA HIS A 219 2.30 17.11 24.26
C HIS A 219 1.90 18.33 23.44
N ASP A 220 2.27 18.34 22.16
CA ASP A 220 1.75 19.29 21.19
C ASP A 220 0.28 18.96 20.92
N ASN A 221 -0.63 19.72 21.52
CA ASN A 221 -2.07 19.50 21.41
C ASN A 221 -2.64 19.81 20.01
N THR A 222 -1.79 20.19 19.05
CA THR A 222 -2.14 20.24 17.62
C THR A 222 -1.94 18.90 16.91
N ARG A 223 -1.32 17.92 17.57
CA ARG A 223 -1.10 16.56 17.08
C ARG A 223 -1.75 15.53 17.99
N LEU A 224 -2.02 14.35 17.45
CA LEU A 224 -2.52 13.22 18.22
C LEU A 224 -1.35 12.56 18.98
N PRO A 225 -1.43 12.42 20.32
CA PRO A 225 -0.51 11.57 21.06
C PRO A 225 -0.66 10.11 20.63
N LEU A 226 0.46 9.51 20.21
CA LEU A 226 0.57 8.14 19.74
C LEU A 226 1.67 7.41 20.49
N TRP A 227 1.33 6.28 21.07
CA TRP A 227 2.14 5.64 22.07
C TRP A 227 2.16 4.13 21.89
N LEU A 228 3.19 3.46 22.39
CA LEU A 228 3.13 2.02 22.64
C LEU A 228 2.71 1.79 24.09
N PRO A 229 2.22 0.58 24.45
CA PRO A 229 1.97 0.24 25.84
C PRO A 229 3.19 0.57 26.71
N GLY A 230 3.00 1.44 27.70
CA GLY A 230 4.05 1.88 28.61
C GLY A 230 4.95 3.01 28.10
N TRP A 231 4.73 3.56 26.90
CA TRP A 231 5.48 4.72 26.39
C TRP A 231 4.55 5.92 26.21
N PRO A 232 4.66 7.00 27.03
CA PRO A 232 5.45 7.12 28.25
C PRO A 232 4.81 6.33 29.40
N GLU A 233 5.58 5.89 30.41
CA GLU A 233 5.05 5.08 31.53
C GLU A 233 3.84 5.73 32.21
N THR A 234 3.85 7.06 32.27
CA THR A 234 2.78 7.91 32.79
C THR A 234 2.52 9.05 31.81
N ALA A 235 1.25 9.30 31.52
CA ALA A 235 0.78 10.45 30.77
C ALA A 235 0.01 11.41 31.69
N ALA A 236 -0.15 12.66 31.26
CA ALA A 236 -0.92 13.65 32.01
C ALA A 236 -1.81 14.49 31.10
N VAL A 237 -3.02 14.75 31.58
CA VAL A 237 -3.95 15.73 31.01
C VAL A 237 -4.18 16.88 31.97
N GLU A 238 -4.52 18.03 31.44
CA GLU A 238 -4.85 19.25 32.15
C GLU A 238 -6.26 19.67 31.78
N VAL A 239 -7.10 19.86 32.80
CA VAL A 239 -8.41 20.49 32.65
C VAL A 239 -8.26 21.97 32.94
N TRP A 240 -8.55 22.78 31.95
CA TRP A 240 -8.52 24.24 32.02
C TRP A 240 -9.94 24.79 32.06
N ASN A 241 -10.06 25.99 32.63
CA ASN A 241 -11.29 26.76 32.63
C ASN A 241 -11.08 28.07 31.89
N ASP A 242 -11.67 28.17 30.71
CA ASP A 242 -11.67 29.38 29.89
C ASP A 242 -12.93 30.24 30.13
N SER A 243 -13.83 29.82 31.03
CA SER A 243 -14.90 30.68 31.54
C SER A 243 -14.30 31.89 32.25
N ARG A 244 -14.75 33.07 31.87
CA ARG A 244 -14.38 34.32 32.55
C ARG A 244 -15.08 34.47 33.91
N LEU A 245 -16.16 33.71 34.12
CA LEU A 245 -16.85 33.62 35.41
C LEU A 245 -16.43 32.36 36.16
N PRO A 246 -16.29 32.42 37.50
CA PRO A 246 -16.01 31.23 38.29
C PRO A 246 -17.09 30.17 38.14
N LEU A 247 -16.68 28.91 37.92
CA LEU A 247 -17.60 27.78 37.80
C LEU A 247 -17.96 27.20 39.17
N THR A 248 -19.22 26.83 39.34
CA THR A 248 -19.80 26.29 40.59
C THR A 248 -20.27 24.84 40.40
N GLY A 249 -19.87 23.94 41.31
CA GLY A 249 -20.20 22.52 41.20
C GLY A 249 -18.96 21.64 41.04
N ALA A 250 -19.07 20.55 40.28
CA ALA A 250 -18.00 19.55 40.15
C ALA A 250 -17.73 19.16 38.70
N ALA A 251 -16.44 19.01 38.38
CA ALA A 251 -15.96 18.41 37.15
C ALA A 251 -15.51 16.97 37.42
N THR A 252 -15.98 16.02 36.62
CA THR A 252 -15.56 14.63 36.64
C THR A 252 -14.85 14.31 35.34
N VAL A 253 -13.63 13.75 35.44
CA VAL A 253 -12.82 13.36 34.28
C VAL A 253 -12.85 11.86 34.15
N PHE A 254 -13.17 11.40 32.95
CA PHE A 254 -13.23 10.01 32.57
C PHE A 254 -12.19 9.69 31.50
N MET A 255 -11.78 8.43 31.44
CA MET A 255 -10.96 7.87 30.38
C MET A 255 -11.51 6.50 29.97
N GLY A 256 -11.49 6.23 28.68
CA GLY A 256 -11.89 4.95 28.13
C GLY A 256 -11.63 4.87 26.63
N THR A 257 -11.90 3.72 26.05
CA THR A 257 -11.97 3.57 24.60
C THR A 257 -13.15 4.36 24.06
N TRP A 258 -13.12 4.65 22.78
CA TRP A 258 -14.12 5.47 22.10
C TRP A 258 -15.57 4.89 22.14
N ASP A 259 -15.72 3.56 22.26
CA ASP A 259 -17.01 2.87 22.44
C ASP A 259 -17.47 2.80 23.91
N ALA A 260 -16.58 3.05 24.85
CA ALA A 260 -16.84 3.10 26.29
C ALA A 260 -16.04 4.23 26.99
N PRO A 261 -16.25 5.52 26.61
CA PRO A 261 -15.35 6.60 27.01
C PRO A 261 -15.45 6.98 28.50
N ASP A 262 -16.50 6.54 29.20
CA ASP A 262 -16.64 6.65 30.65
C ASP A 262 -16.29 5.39 31.43
N ALA A 263 -15.58 4.43 30.81
CA ALA A 263 -15.18 3.18 31.46
C ALA A 263 -14.40 3.39 32.77
N THR A 264 -13.50 4.39 32.81
CA THR A 264 -12.66 4.67 33.99
C THR A 264 -12.82 6.10 34.46
N LYS A 265 -13.19 6.30 35.73
CA LYS A 265 -13.16 7.63 36.36
C LYS A 265 -11.73 7.95 36.81
N LEU A 266 -11.09 8.93 36.18
CA LEU A 266 -9.75 9.39 36.55
C LEU A 266 -9.76 10.28 37.80
N ALA A 267 -10.70 11.23 37.85
CA ALA A 267 -10.81 12.16 38.96
C ALA A 267 -12.19 12.81 39.04
N GLU A 268 -12.49 13.39 40.19
CA GLU A 268 -13.63 14.28 40.41
C GLU A 268 -13.16 15.39 41.35
N PHE A 269 -13.41 16.64 40.98
CA PHE A 269 -12.96 17.79 41.75
C PHE A 269 -13.95 18.96 41.63
N PRO A 270 -14.02 19.85 42.63
CA PRO A 270 -14.78 21.10 42.54
C PRO A 270 -14.34 21.94 41.34
N ALA A 271 -15.28 22.39 40.51
CA ALA A 271 -14.96 23.18 39.31
C ALA A 271 -14.26 24.51 39.63
N ALA A 272 -14.41 25.02 40.85
CA ALA A 272 -13.68 26.19 41.34
C ALA A 272 -12.16 25.96 41.50
N GLU A 273 -11.66 24.72 41.48
CA GLU A 273 -10.22 24.42 41.52
C GLU A 273 -9.51 24.75 40.19
N VAL A 274 -10.26 24.90 39.08
CA VAL A 274 -9.73 25.28 37.77
C VAL A 274 -10.18 26.69 37.45
N GLN A 275 -9.40 27.71 37.81
CA GLN A 275 -9.77 29.11 37.61
C GLN A 275 -8.61 29.93 37.04
N GLY A 276 -8.88 30.70 35.98
CA GLY A 276 -7.85 31.47 35.29
C GLY A 276 -6.77 30.57 34.71
N ASP A 277 -5.50 30.97 34.83
CA ASP A 277 -4.36 30.24 34.27
C ASP A 277 -3.90 29.04 35.12
N GLN A 278 -4.76 28.51 36.01
CA GLN A 278 -4.44 27.37 36.87
C GLN A 278 -5.24 26.13 36.45
N PRO A 279 -4.66 25.21 35.64
CA PRO A 279 -5.31 23.97 35.27
C PRO A 279 -5.26 22.94 36.40
N ARG A 280 -6.17 21.96 36.31
CA ARG A 280 -6.07 20.72 37.09
C ARG A 280 -5.34 19.67 36.27
N ARG A 281 -4.10 19.39 36.63
CA ARG A 281 -3.30 18.30 36.04
C ARG A 281 -3.65 16.96 36.67
N LEU A 282 -3.89 15.95 35.84
CA LEU A 282 -4.25 14.59 36.21
C LEU A 282 -3.33 13.62 35.47
N SER A 283 -2.71 12.69 36.20
CA SER A 283 -1.81 11.69 35.63
C SER A 283 -2.44 10.30 35.63
N PHE A 284 -2.11 9.50 34.62
CA PHE A 284 -2.55 8.11 34.48
C PHE A 284 -1.45 7.24 33.86
N ALA A 285 -1.47 5.94 34.16
CA ALA A 285 -0.49 4.99 33.64
C ALA A 285 -0.90 4.49 32.24
N THR A 286 0.07 4.32 31.34
CA THR A 286 -0.17 3.80 29.97
C THR A 286 0.20 2.33 29.81
N LYS A 287 0.93 1.76 30.77
CA LYS A 287 1.47 0.39 30.70
C LYS A 287 0.41 -0.71 30.62
N ASP A 288 -0.77 -0.45 31.18
CA ASP A 288 -1.87 -1.39 31.28
C ASP A 288 -2.90 -1.18 30.14
N LEU A 289 -2.65 -0.22 29.25
CA LEU A 289 -3.50 0.04 28.09
C LEU A 289 -3.15 -0.93 26.96
N VAL A 290 -4.18 -1.35 26.23
CA VAL A 290 -4.06 -2.23 25.05
C VAL A 290 -4.09 -1.38 23.79
N PRO A 291 -3.67 -1.92 22.63
CA PRO A 291 -3.74 -1.18 21.37
C PRO A 291 -5.18 -0.76 21.04
N ASP A 292 -5.46 0.55 21.04
CA ASP A 292 -6.78 1.15 20.77
C ASP A 292 -6.68 2.70 20.71
N ALA A 293 -7.74 3.38 20.25
CA ALA A 293 -7.93 4.80 20.51
C ALA A 293 -8.66 5.05 21.83
N TYR A 294 -8.14 6.02 22.57
CA TYR A 294 -8.62 6.40 23.88
C TYR A 294 -9.05 7.87 23.90
N LEU A 295 -10.09 8.12 24.69
CA LEU A 295 -10.61 9.43 24.99
C LEU A 295 -10.39 9.75 26.46
N VAL A 296 -10.13 11.02 26.76
CA VAL A 296 -10.16 11.60 28.10
C VAL A 296 -11.15 12.74 28.10
N MET A 297 -12.32 12.54 28.70
CA MET A 297 -13.43 13.49 28.61
C MET A 297 -13.83 14.06 29.96
N VAL A 298 -14.33 15.29 29.96
CA VAL A 298 -14.85 15.96 31.16
C VAL A 298 -16.37 16.05 31.13
N ARG A 299 -17.00 15.76 32.27
CA ARG A 299 -18.41 16.07 32.56
C ARG A 299 -18.46 17.12 33.66
N TYR A 300 -19.23 18.18 33.45
CA TYR A 300 -19.41 19.25 34.43
C TYR A 300 -20.86 19.32 34.89
N ARG A 301 -21.05 19.29 36.21
CA ARG A 301 -22.35 19.37 36.86
C ARG A 301 -22.41 20.57 37.80
N GLU A 302 -23.52 21.28 37.72
CA GLU A 302 -23.90 22.31 38.68
C GLU A 302 -25.10 21.80 39.48
N GLY A 303 -24.87 21.41 40.74
CA GLY A 303 -25.86 20.66 41.53
C GLY A 303 -26.20 19.32 40.86
N GLU A 304 -27.50 19.06 40.63
CA GLU A 304 -27.96 17.84 39.94
C GLU A 304 -27.96 18.00 38.40
N THR A 305 -27.80 19.23 37.90
CA THR A 305 -27.86 19.56 36.48
C THR A 305 -26.54 19.20 35.79
N LEU A 306 -26.61 18.39 34.74
CA LEU A 306 -25.49 18.14 33.83
C LEU A 306 -25.41 19.31 32.84
N VAL A 307 -24.35 20.11 32.97
CA VAL A 307 -24.15 21.31 32.15
C VAL A 307 -23.31 20.98 30.92
N LEU A 308 -22.20 20.24 31.09
CA LEU A 308 -21.34 19.79 29.99
C LEU A 308 -21.14 18.29 30.06
N ASP A 309 -21.15 17.65 28.89
CA ASP A 309 -20.91 16.22 28.74
C ASP A 309 -20.02 15.95 27.54
N GLY A 310 -18.73 15.70 27.78
CA GLY A 310 -17.78 15.41 26.70
C GLY A 310 -18.17 14.20 25.84
N ALA A 311 -18.97 13.26 26.36
CA ALA A 311 -19.48 12.13 25.58
C ALA A 311 -20.44 12.56 24.45
N LYS A 312 -21.08 13.73 24.59
CA LYS A 312 -21.96 14.29 23.56
C LYS A 312 -21.21 15.13 22.53
N ASP A 313 -19.95 15.47 22.81
CA ASP A 313 -19.08 16.30 21.96
C ASP A 313 -18.16 15.43 21.06
N PHE A 314 -18.23 14.10 21.22
CA PHE A 314 -17.52 13.13 20.39
C PHE A 314 -18.47 11.99 19.97
N HIS A 315 -18.83 11.91 18.69
CA HIS A 315 -19.73 10.87 18.17
C HIS A 315 -19.08 10.11 17.01
N PRO A 316 -18.55 8.91 17.24
CA PRO A 316 -17.55 8.35 16.35
C PRO A 316 -18.12 7.69 15.08
N THR A 317 -19.37 7.25 15.09
CA THR A 317 -20.01 6.49 14.00
C THR A 317 -20.77 7.33 12.97
N GLU A 318 -20.77 8.66 13.11
CA GLU A 318 -21.53 9.55 12.22
C GLU A 318 -20.84 9.73 10.85
N SER A 319 -21.65 9.70 9.79
CA SER A 319 -21.20 9.89 8.41
C SER A 319 -21.00 11.35 8.09
N ILE A 320 -19.82 11.89 8.39
CA ILE A 320 -19.58 13.32 8.23
C ILE A 320 -18.75 13.57 6.98
N GLY A 321 -19.35 14.20 5.96
CA GLY A 321 -18.62 14.57 4.75
C GLY A 321 -17.66 15.73 4.99
N GLY A 322 -16.47 15.67 4.38
CA GLY A 322 -15.51 16.78 4.31
C GLY A 322 -14.83 17.13 5.64
N HIS A 323 -14.47 18.40 5.83
CA HIS A 323 -13.83 19.00 7.02
C HIS A 323 -14.51 18.69 8.37
N SER A 324 -15.62 17.98 8.37
CA SER A 324 -16.37 17.64 9.56
C SER A 324 -15.71 16.58 10.44
N SER A 325 -14.73 15.82 9.93
CA SER A 325 -13.81 15.03 10.76
C SER A 325 -13.10 15.91 11.81
N LEU A 326 -12.76 17.16 11.47
CA LEU A 326 -12.14 18.09 12.40
C LEU A 326 -12.96 18.30 13.69
N SER A 327 -14.30 18.12 13.70
CA SER A 327 -15.09 18.32 14.94
C SER A 327 -14.74 17.33 16.02
N GLN A 328 -14.60 16.06 15.60
CA GLN A 328 -14.09 14.97 16.39
C GLN A 328 -12.60 15.11 16.66
N PHE A 329 -11.91 16.15 16.21
CA PHE A 329 -10.51 16.46 16.52
C PHE A 329 -10.36 17.76 17.34
N THR A 330 -11.34 18.66 17.29
CA THR A 330 -11.29 19.99 17.91
C THR A 330 -12.17 20.15 19.15
N SER A 331 -12.90 19.11 19.59
CA SER A 331 -13.64 19.16 20.87
C SER A 331 -12.73 19.60 22.00
N ARG A 332 -13.21 20.57 22.79
CA ARG A 332 -12.49 21.08 23.96
C ARG A 332 -12.65 20.13 25.14
N LEU A 333 -13.79 19.48 25.26
CA LEU A 333 -14.12 18.64 26.42
C LEU A 333 -13.50 17.24 26.35
N VAL A 334 -12.78 16.91 25.27
CA VAL A 334 -12.24 15.58 24.99
C VAL A 334 -10.79 15.67 24.52
N GLY A 335 -9.86 15.16 25.33
CA GLY A 335 -8.51 14.81 24.89
C GLY A 335 -8.51 13.44 24.22
N ARG A 336 -7.64 13.22 23.24
CA ARG A 336 -7.55 11.96 22.48
C ARG A 336 -6.12 11.49 22.42
N PHE A 337 -5.92 10.18 22.37
CA PHE A 337 -4.64 9.55 22.10
C PHE A 337 -4.87 8.13 21.58
N ALA A 338 -3.83 7.48 21.05
CA ALA A 338 -3.90 6.08 20.70
C ALA A 338 -2.70 5.28 21.21
N ILE A 339 -2.95 4.01 21.49
CA ILE A 339 -1.95 3.01 21.85
C ILE A 339 -1.80 2.05 20.67
N GLY A 340 -0.56 1.77 20.28
CA GLY A 340 -0.22 0.86 19.20
C GLY A 340 0.13 -0.54 19.63
N SER A 341 0.21 -1.44 18.66
CA SER A 341 0.69 -2.79 18.90
C SER A 341 2.15 -2.78 19.38
N PRO A 342 2.49 -3.42 20.51
CA PRO A 342 3.87 -3.52 20.98
C PRO A 342 4.70 -4.54 20.18
N ILE A 343 4.10 -5.21 19.19
CA ILE A 343 4.77 -6.22 18.37
C ILE A 343 5.82 -5.52 17.49
N PRO A 344 7.10 -5.94 17.53
CA PRO A 344 8.11 -5.40 16.63
C PRO A 344 7.70 -5.57 15.17
N PRO A 345 7.90 -4.59 14.28
CA PRO A 345 7.36 -4.66 12.93
C PRO A 345 7.73 -5.91 12.11
N ALA A 346 8.97 -6.41 12.24
CA ALA A 346 9.42 -7.63 11.58
C ALA A 346 8.69 -8.92 12.05
N ASN A 347 8.04 -8.85 13.20
CA ASN A 347 7.32 -9.95 13.83
C ASN A 347 5.79 -9.77 13.75
N ILE A 348 5.32 -8.81 12.95
CA ILE A 348 3.89 -8.70 12.68
C ILE A 348 3.54 -9.81 11.70
N PHE A 349 2.62 -10.68 12.13
CA PHE A 349 1.96 -11.64 11.26
C PHE A 349 0.49 -11.27 11.12
N GLY A 350 -0.06 -11.29 9.92
CA GLY A 350 -1.48 -11.04 9.75
C GLY A 350 -1.97 -11.08 8.32
N VAL A 351 -3.28 -11.10 8.19
CA VAL A 351 -3.98 -11.15 6.90
C VAL A 351 -4.95 -9.97 6.88
N GLY A 352 -4.48 -8.82 6.38
CA GLY A 352 -5.07 -7.48 6.55
C GLY A 352 -5.67 -6.87 5.29
N ASN A 353 -5.90 -5.57 5.30
CA ASN A 353 -6.54 -4.85 4.19
C ASN A 353 -5.55 -4.01 3.36
N GLY A 354 -5.66 -4.10 2.04
CA GLY A 354 -5.11 -3.15 1.07
C GLY A 354 -6.07 -1.99 0.81
N MET A 355 -5.59 -0.76 1.01
CA MET A 355 -6.25 0.52 0.70
C MET A 355 -7.34 1.02 1.68
N LEU A 356 -6.91 1.76 2.71
CA LEU A 356 -7.73 2.78 3.37
C LEU A 356 -7.15 4.17 3.02
N SER A 357 -8.01 5.13 2.68
CA SER A 357 -7.61 6.49 2.25
C SER A 357 -8.55 7.55 2.80
N PHE A 358 -8.06 8.78 2.97
CA PHE A 358 -8.88 9.94 3.29
C PHE A 358 -9.64 10.42 2.05
N GLY A 359 -10.92 10.77 2.21
CA GLY A 359 -11.68 11.55 1.22
C GLY A 359 -12.62 10.72 0.32
N GLY A 360 -13.92 10.94 0.48
CA GLY A 360 -14.98 10.50 -0.44
C GLY A 360 -15.01 11.23 -1.79
N GLY A 361 -13.85 11.55 -2.36
CA GLY A 361 -13.70 12.15 -3.68
C GLY A 361 -13.36 11.08 -4.72
N GLY A 362 -14.37 10.54 -5.40
CA GLY A 362 -14.25 9.81 -6.67
C GLY A 362 -13.55 8.44 -6.67
N ASN A 363 -12.65 8.12 -5.74
CA ASN A 363 -11.82 6.91 -5.87
C ASN A 363 -12.29 5.72 -5.01
N GLY A 364 -13.26 5.89 -4.10
CA GLY A 364 -13.96 4.75 -3.48
C GLY A 364 -13.24 3.99 -2.34
N PHE A 365 -12.11 4.48 -1.81
CA PHE A 365 -11.24 3.69 -0.91
C PHE A 365 -11.50 3.77 0.60
N ALA A 366 -12.15 4.81 1.12
CA ALA A 366 -12.80 4.81 2.42
C ALA A 366 -13.70 6.04 2.57
N GLY A 367 -14.62 5.99 3.53
CA GLY A 367 -15.38 7.14 4.03
C GLY A 367 -14.78 7.71 5.32
N TYR A 368 -15.35 8.81 5.81
CA TYR A 368 -14.99 9.43 7.09
C TYR A 368 -15.54 8.67 8.32
N ARG A 369 -16.07 7.46 8.14
CA ARG A 369 -16.74 6.70 9.21
C ARG A 369 -15.75 5.76 9.88
N ILE A 370 -15.54 5.92 11.17
CA ILE A 370 -14.68 5.03 11.97
C ILE A 370 -15.12 3.55 11.89
N GLU A 371 -16.42 3.28 11.69
CA GLU A 371 -16.96 1.91 11.56
C GLU A 371 -16.32 1.17 10.39
N GLU A 372 -15.98 1.88 9.31
CA GLU A 372 -15.31 1.28 8.15
C GLU A 372 -13.88 0.89 8.49
N TYR A 373 -13.20 1.69 9.33
CA TYR A 373 -11.84 1.42 9.82
C TYR A 373 -11.82 0.29 10.85
N LEU A 374 -12.83 0.18 11.71
CA LEU A 374 -12.99 -0.97 12.61
C LEU A 374 -13.20 -2.28 11.84
N HIS A 375 -14.09 -2.25 10.84
CA HIS A 375 -14.40 -3.44 10.04
C HIS A 375 -13.17 -3.90 9.25
N ALA A 376 -12.40 -2.94 8.71
CA ALA A 376 -11.09 -3.21 8.11
C ALA A 376 -10.04 -3.60 9.17
N GLY A 377 -10.29 -3.29 10.42
CA GLY A 377 -9.47 -3.62 11.57
C GLY A 377 -9.66 -5.03 12.11
N GLU A 378 -10.85 -5.62 11.96
CA GLU A 378 -11.13 -7.04 12.30
C GLU A 378 -10.22 -8.05 11.58
N ILE A 379 -9.40 -7.58 10.63
CA ILE A 379 -8.45 -8.35 9.83
C ILE A 379 -6.96 -7.98 10.11
N GLY A 380 -6.65 -7.17 11.13
CA GLY A 380 -5.33 -7.18 11.79
C GLY A 380 -4.27 -6.17 11.34
N VAL A 381 -4.02 -5.95 10.03
CA VAL A 381 -3.05 -4.94 9.54
C VAL A 381 -3.72 -4.05 8.47
N VAL A 382 -3.45 -2.75 8.51
CA VAL A 382 -4.10 -1.78 7.60
C VAL A 382 -3.09 -1.05 6.72
N CYS A 383 -3.39 -0.97 5.42
CA CYS A 383 -2.65 -0.12 4.48
C CYS A 383 -3.23 1.31 4.46
N SER A 384 -2.35 2.31 4.60
CA SER A 384 -2.67 3.72 4.46
C SER A 384 -2.05 4.29 3.19
N ARG A 385 -2.87 4.89 2.33
CA ARG A 385 -2.41 5.53 1.09
C ARG A 385 -2.42 7.06 1.21
N GLY A 386 -1.35 7.68 0.70
CA GLY A 386 -1.24 9.13 0.52
C GLY A 386 -0.41 9.82 1.61
N PRO A 387 -0.24 11.15 1.50
CA PRO A 387 0.55 11.90 2.46
C PRO A 387 -0.04 11.76 3.87
N TRP A 388 0.84 11.40 4.81
CA TRP A 388 0.48 11.20 6.20
C TRP A 388 -0.08 12.48 6.83
N ASN A 389 -1.21 12.39 7.55
CA ASN A 389 -1.77 13.49 8.34
C ASN A 389 -2.43 12.98 9.63
N GLU A 390 -2.74 13.89 10.55
CA GLU A 390 -3.27 13.56 11.89
C GLU A 390 -4.65 12.89 11.84
N ASP A 391 -5.52 13.29 10.90
CA ASP A 391 -6.86 12.70 10.74
C ASP A 391 -6.76 11.22 10.33
N LEU A 392 -5.93 10.93 9.32
CA LEU A 392 -5.61 9.56 8.89
C LEU A 392 -4.97 8.78 10.04
N CYS A 393 -4.02 9.40 10.73
CA CYS A 393 -3.33 8.77 11.83
C CYS A 393 -4.30 8.29 12.91
N TYR A 394 -5.23 9.13 13.33
CA TYR A 394 -6.24 8.74 14.31
C TYR A 394 -7.16 7.64 13.80
N LEU A 395 -7.70 7.77 12.58
CA LEU A 395 -8.65 6.80 12.04
C LEU A 395 -8.03 5.39 11.92
N HIS A 396 -6.77 5.33 11.51
CA HIS A 396 -6.04 4.07 11.48
C HIS A 396 -5.69 3.56 12.90
N ALA A 397 -5.26 4.47 13.79
CA ALA A 397 -4.90 4.11 15.16
C ALA A 397 -6.10 3.75 16.04
N ALA A 398 -7.31 4.19 15.69
CA ALA A 398 -8.56 3.83 16.37
C ALA A 398 -8.97 2.37 16.17
N GLY A 399 -8.38 1.69 15.18
CA GLY A 399 -8.44 0.23 15.15
C GLY A 399 -7.45 -0.43 16.11
N GLY A 400 -6.38 0.26 16.55
CA GLY A 400 -5.30 -0.35 17.34
C GLY A 400 -4.32 -1.21 16.51
N PHE A 401 -4.31 -1.05 15.18
CA PHE A 401 -3.58 -1.94 14.28
C PHE A 401 -2.27 -1.34 13.77
N PRO A 402 -1.24 -2.17 13.49
CA PRO A 402 -0.06 -1.71 12.78
C PRO A 402 -0.40 -1.22 11.37
N ILE A 403 0.35 -0.22 10.91
CA ILE A 403 0.08 0.49 9.67
C ILE A 403 1.17 0.21 8.64
N HIS A 404 0.75 -0.23 7.45
CA HIS A 404 1.57 -0.21 6.24
C HIS A 404 1.32 1.13 5.53
N ALA A 405 2.28 2.04 5.56
CA ALA A 405 2.16 3.35 4.94
C ALA A 405 2.71 3.34 3.50
N MET A 406 2.06 4.07 2.61
CA MET A 406 2.44 4.24 1.20
C MET A 406 2.39 5.72 0.83
N GLY A 407 3.42 6.26 0.17
CA GLY A 407 3.39 7.67 -0.24
C GLY A 407 4.37 8.08 -1.35
N PRO A 408 4.11 9.21 -2.05
CA PRO A 408 4.95 9.73 -3.12
C PRO A 408 6.09 10.59 -2.57
N HIS A 409 7.14 9.99 -1.99
CA HIS A 409 8.21 10.76 -1.32
C HIS A 409 9.43 11.05 -2.21
N ALA A 410 9.19 11.19 -3.51
CA ALA A 410 10.21 11.58 -4.50
C ALA A 410 9.71 12.73 -5.40
N ASP A 411 8.80 13.55 -4.90
CA ASP A 411 8.30 14.74 -5.61
C ASP A 411 9.23 15.94 -5.41
N GLN A 412 9.23 16.88 -6.35
CA GLN A 412 10.09 18.08 -6.26
C GLN A 412 9.63 19.10 -5.20
N GLY A 413 8.54 18.88 -4.46
CA GLY A 413 8.03 19.80 -3.44
C GLY A 413 7.79 21.25 -3.89
N GLY A 414 7.51 21.47 -5.18
CA GLY A 414 7.37 22.81 -5.75
C GLY A 414 8.69 23.54 -6.07
N ARG A 415 9.82 22.82 -6.10
CA ARG A 415 11.16 23.33 -6.47
C ARG A 415 11.56 22.92 -7.90
N PRO A 416 11.13 23.66 -8.95
CA PRO A 416 11.40 23.31 -10.35
C PRO A 416 12.87 23.18 -10.72
N GLU A 417 13.78 23.79 -9.97
CA GLU A 417 15.23 23.74 -10.19
C GLU A 417 15.86 22.38 -9.85
N VAL A 418 15.22 21.59 -8.99
CA VAL A 418 15.65 20.22 -8.66
C VAL A 418 14.86 19.14 -9.39
N GLY A 419 13.85 19.54 -10.16
CA GLY A 419 12.97 18.63 -10.87
C GLY A 419 13.59 18.04 -12.13
N ASN A 420 13.12 16.87 -12.53
CA ASN A 420 13.40 16.27 -13.82
C ASN A 420 12.96 17.25 -14.93
N PRO A 421 13.85 17.64 -15.86
CA PRO A 421 13.55 18.67 -16.86
C PRO A 421 12.42 18.27 -17.81
N ALA A 422 12.14 16.98 -17.99
CA ALA A 422 11.03 16.51 -18.81
C ALA A 422 9.73 16.28 -18.02
N ASN A 423 9.85 16.00 -16.73
CA ASN A 423 8.71 15.83 -15.84
C ASN A 423 8.97 16.46 -14.48
N PRO A 424 8.83 17.80 -14.36
CA PRO A 424 9.28 18.53 -13.18
C PRO A 424 8.69 17.99 -11.88
N ALA A 425 7.47 17.43 -11.89
CA ALA A 425 6.86 16.87 -10.68
C ALA A 425 7.75 15.90 -9.87
N TYR A 426 8.75 15.28 -10.51
CA TYR A 426 9.67 14.32 -9.90
C TYR A 426 11.08 14.88 -9.78
N ILE A 427 11.81 14.49 -8.74
CA ILE A 427 13.18 14.96 -8.49
C ILE A 427 14.17 14.38 -9.52
N ASP A 428 15.12 15.21 -9.97
CA ASP A 428 16.34 14.75 -10.63
C ASP A 428 17.40 14.38 -9.56
N VAL A 429 17.49 13.10 -9.18
CA VAL A 429 18.50 12.61 -8.22
C VAL A 429 19.94 12.65 -8.76
N TYR A 430 20.14 12.92 -10.05
CA TYR A 430 21.47 13.13 -10.60
C TYR A 430 21.95 14.56 -10.36
N ASN A 431 21.03 15.53 -10.25
CA ASN A 431 21.34 16.88 -9.81
C ASN A 431 21.80 16.85 -8.33
N PRO A 432 22.99 17.37 -7.99
CA PRO A 432 23.45 17.41 -6.60
C PRO A 432 22.47 18.07 -5.62
N GLU A 433 21.77 19.12 -6.04
CA GLU A 433 20.74 19.77 -5.22
C GLU A 433 19.47 18.91 -5.09
N GLY A 434 19.11 18.20 -6.16
CA GLY A 434 17.98 17.25 -6.15
C GLY A 434 18.27 16.04 -5.27
N LEU A 435 19.47 15.48 -5.32
CA LEU A 435 19.90 14.42 -4.42
C LEU A 435 19.92 14.88 -2.96
N ALA A 436 20.39 16.10 -2.68
CA ALA A 436 20.36 16.66 -1.33
C ALA A 436 18.92 16.81 -0.81
N TYR A 437 18.01 17.30 -1.65
CA TYR A 437 16.60 17.45 -1.31
C TYR A 437 15.89 16.10 -1.14
N PHE A 438 16.18 15.12 -2.00
CA PHE A 438 15.67 13.75 -1.85
C PHE A 438 16.08 13.10 -0.52
N LYS A 439 17.33 13.33 -0.11
CA LYS A 439 17.85 12.91 1.19
C LYS A 439 17.15 13.64 2.35
N GLU A 440 16.91 14.94 2.22
CA GLU A 440 16.14 15.72 3.20
C GLU A 440 14.72 15.18 3.35
N GLN A 441 14.02 14.90 2.25
CA GLN A 441 12.69 14.28 2.28
C GLN A 441 12.70 12.93 3.00
N ALA A 442 13.71 12.10 2.74
CA ALA A 442 13.89 10.82 3.44
C ALA A 442 14.09 11.01 4.96
N GLU A 443 14.91 11.98 5.36
CA GLU A 443 15.15 12.32 6.76
C GLU A 443 13.88 12.86 7.44
N GLU A 444 13.08 13.69 6.77
CA GLU A 444 11.79 14.16 7.28
C GLU A 444 10.78 13.02 7.45
N VAL A 445 10.70 12.10 6.49
CA VAL A 445 9.89 10.88 6.62
C VAL A 445 10.33 10.05 7.82
N GLY A 446 11.64 9.85 7.98
CA GLY A 446 12.21 9.18 9.16
C GLY A 446 11.81 9.86 10.48
N LYS A 447 11.86 11.20 10.56
CA LYS A 447 11.43 11.93 11.77
C LYS A 447 9.94 11.76 12.06
N VAL A 448 9.09 11.81 11.04
CA VAL A 448 7.63 11.64 11.18
C VAL A 448 7.30 10.22 11.66
N PHE A 449 7.90 9.19 11.09
CA PHE A 449 7.61 7.80 11.46
C PHE A 449 8.27 7.35 12.76
N ALA A 450 9.44 7.89 13.12
CA ALA A 450 10.03 7.72 14.44
C ALA A 450 9.10 8.25 15.56
N ALA A 451 8.39 9.35 15.29
CA ALA A 451 7.40 9.92 16.21
C ALA A 451 6.04 9.20 16.19
N ASN A 452 5.82 8.32 15.20
CA ASN A 452 4.57 7.58 15.04
C ASN A 452 4.79 6.08 15.23
N PRO A 453 4.64 5.55 16.46
CA PRO A 453 4.86 4.15 16.76
C PRO A 453 3.89 3.18 16.07
N MET A 454 2.84 3.66 15.38
CA MET A 454 1.88 2.81 14.67
C MET A 454 2.38 2.35 13.31
N VAL A 455 3.29 3.10 12.68
CA VAL A 455 3.80 2.77 11.34
C VAL A 455 4.74 1.58 11.44
N ALA A 456 4.31 0.43 10.92
CA ALA A 456 5.08 -0.80 10.92
C ALA A 456 5.99 -0.91 9.70
N SER A 457 5.47 -0.54 8.53
CA SER A 457 6.23 -0.58 7.28
C SER A 457 5.90 0.61 6.42
N PHE A 458 6.86 0.98 5.58
CA PHE A 458 6.72 2.05 4.62
C PHE A 458 7.17 1.59 3.23
N GLN A 459 6.25 1.74 2.28
CA GLN A 459 6.44 1.49 0.88
C GLN A 459 6.83 2.80 0.17
N LEU A 460 8.04 2.84 -0.39
CA LEU A 460 8.67 4.03 -0.97
C LEU A 460 7.93 4.62 -2.18
N HIS A 461 7.28 3.78 -2.98
CA HIS A 461 6.48 4.14 -4.14
C HIS A 461 5.44 3.05 -4.43
N ASN A 462 4.51 3.26 -5.35
CA ASN A 462 3.58 2.22 -5.79
C ASN A 462 4.09 1.50 -7.05
N GLU A 463 4.41 0.20 -6.93
CA GLU A 463 4.64 -0.79 -8.01
C GLU A 463 5.81 -0.51 -8.97
N GLN A 464 6.53 0.60 -8.79
CA GLN A 464 7.53 1.08 -9.74
C GLN A 464 8.91 1.15 -9.10
N PRO A 465 9.96 0.73 -9.84
CA PRO A 465 11.31 1.10 -9.48
C PRO A 465 11.50 2.61 -9.70
N TYR A 466 12.44 3.23 -8.97
CA TYR A 466 12.68 4.68 -8.98
C TYR A 466 12.84 5.24 -10.40
N ILE A 467 13.54 4.54 -11.28
CA ILE A 467 13.77 4.91 -12.69
C ILE A 467 12.54 4.90 -13.59
N HIS A 468 11.41 4.38 -13.13
CA HIS A 468 10.12 4.52 -13.80
C HIS A 468 9.31 5.67 -13.20
N ASN A 469 9.69 6.14 -12.02
CA ASN A 469 9.03 7.23 -11.33
C ASN A 469 9.25 8.55 -12.08
N GLY A 470 8.21 9.03 -12.75
CA GLY A 470 8.27 10.26 -13.55
C GLY A 470 8.90 10.13 -14.94
N GLY A 471 9.38 8.94 -15.34
CA GLY A 471 10.00 8.70 -16.65
C GLY A 471 11.52 8.92 -16.68
N ALA A 472 12.10 8.91 -17.89
CA ALA A 472 13.54 9.16 -18.04
C ALA A 472 13.90 10.59 -17.61
N CYS A 473 15.11 10.80 -17.09
CA CYS A 473 15.61 12.13 -16.70
C CYS A 473 16.63 12.64 -17.73
N PRO A 474 16.22 13.42 -18.76
CA PRO A 474 17.14 14.01 -19.73
C PRO A 474 17.82 15.26 -19.18
N SER A 475 18.68 15.10 -18.17
CA SER A 475 19.49 16.19 -17.64
C SER A 475 20.97 16.01 -17.96
N THR A 476 21.70 17.12 -18.00
CA THR A 476 23.17 17.10 -18.13
C THR A 476 23.84 16.44 -16.93
N TYR A 477 23.18 16.44 -15.77
CA TYR A 477 23.62 15.71 -14.59
C TYR A 477 23.51 14.21 -14.79
N ALA A 478 22.39 13.73 -15.33
CA ALA A 478 22.20 12.33 -15.66
C ALA A 478 23.20 11.85 -16.73
N ASP A 479 23.49 12.68 -17.75
CA ASP A 479 24.57 12.41 -18.72
C ASP A 479 25.95 12.29 -18.04
N ALA A 480 26.27 13.20 -17.12
CA ALA A 480 27.53 13.17 -16.39
C ALA A 480 27.65 11.93 -15.48
N HIS A 481 26.55 11.55 -14.84
CA HIS A 481 26.49 10.36 -14.00
C HIS A 481 26.65 9.08 -14.83
N PHE A 482 25.93 8.94 -15.94
CA PHE A 482 26.10 7.80 -16.86
C PHE A 482 27.53 7.71 -17.40
N ARG A 483 28.13 8.83 -17.80
CA ARG A 483 29.52 8.88 -18.25
C ARG A 483 30.50 8.44 -17.16
N HIS A 484 30.27 8.82 -15.90
CA HIS A 484 31.09 8.36 -14.78
C HIS A 484 30.97 6.85 -14.58
N TRP A 485 29.74 6.33 -14.59
CA TRP A 485 29.47 4.90 -14.53
C TRP A 485 30.19 4.13 -15.66
N CYS A 486 30.17 4.65 -16.89
CA CYS A 486 30.91 4.06 -18.01
C CYS A 486 32.43 4.06 -17.79
N LYS A 487 33.00 5.11 -17.20
CA LYS A 487 34.44 5.13 -16.86
C LYS A 487 34.79 4.02 -15.89
N ASP A 488 33.96 3.82 -14.86
CA ASP A 488 34.19 2.78 -13.86
C ASP A 488 34.04 1.38 -14.46
N ARG A 489 33.05 1.19 -15.35
CA ARG A 489 32.74 -0.10 -15.98
C ARG A 489 33.74 -0.53 -17.08
N HIS A 490 34.29 0.42 -17.83
CA HIS A 490 35.14 0.15 -18.99
C HIS A 490 36.62 0.50 -18.76
N GLY A 491 36.94 1.33 -17.77
CA GLY A 491 38.29 1.81 -17.49
C GLY A 491 38.76 2.90 -18.47
N ASP A 492 38.75 2.60 -19.77
CA ASP A 492 39.17 3.51 -20.83
C ASP A 492 38.18 3.58 -22.02
N LEU A 493 38.32 4.64 -22.82
CA LEU A 493 37.43 4.94 -23.93
C LEU A 493 37.63 3.95 -25.11
N ALA A 494 38.83 3.40 -25.27
CA ALA A 494 39.11 2.43 -26.33
C ALA A 494 38.34 1.12 -26.10
N THR A 495 38.29 0.66 -24.86
CA THR A 495 37.54 -0.52 -24.42
C THR A 495 36.04 -0.30 -24.56
N LEU A 496 35.54 0.90 -24.24
CA LEU A 496 34.14 1.28 -24.49
C LEU A 496 33.82 1.26 -25.98
N ASN A 497 34.65 1.90 -26.80
CA ASN A 497 34.47 1.93 -28.26
C ASN A 497 34.48 0.54 -28.88
N ASP A 498 35.37 -0.36 -28.45
CA ASP A 498 35.40 -1.76 -28.89
C ASP A 498 34.10 -2.51 -28.54
N ARG A 499 33.58 -2.33 -27.32
CA ARG A 499 32.36 -3.00 -26.85
C ARG A 499 31.10 -2.45 -27.49
N TRP A 500 31.04 -1.14 -27.75
CA TRP A 500 29.88 -0.49 -28.33
C TRP A 500 29.91 -0.44 -29.86
N GLY A 501 31.07 -0.67 -30.48
CA GLY A 501 31.24 -0.44 -31.92
C GLY A 501 31.22 1.05 -32.28
N THR A 502 31.69 1.92 -31.38
CA THR A 502 31.71 3.38 -31.55
C THR A 502 33.12 3.90 -31.79
N ASP A 503 33.25 5.17 -32.16
CA ASP A 503 34.50 5.85 -32.49
C ASP A 503 34.69 7.17 -31.71
N TYR A 504 34.20 7.24 -30.47
CA TYR A 504 34.34 8.43 -29.64
C TYR A 504 35.82 8.79 -29.42
N GLU A 505 36.16 10.05 -29.64
CA GLU A 505 37.49 10.62 -29.44
C GLU A 505 37.70 11.16 -28.01
N SER A 506 36.60 11.43 -27.30
CA SER A 506 36.61 11.91 -25.92
C SER A 506 35.40 11.43 -25.12
N TRP A 507 35.55 11.37 -23.79
CA TRP A 507 34.46 11.00 -22.87
C TRP A 507 33.26 11.96 -22.93
N ASP A 508 33.44 13.21 -23.34
CA ASP A 508 32.36 14.19 -23.42
C ASP A 508 31.33 13.85 -24.51
N GLN A 509 31.69 12.98 -25.47
CA GLN A 509 30.78 12.46 -26.48
C GLN A 509 29.91 11.29 -25.96
N VAL A 510 30.27 10.71 -24.80
CA VAL A 510 29.47 9.65 -24.15
C VAL A 510 28.32 10.32 -23.40
N GLU A 511 27.10 9.89 -23.73
CA GLU A 511 25.83 10.39 -23.20
C GLU A 511 24.85 9.22 -22.99
N GLN A 512 23.86 9.39 -22.12
CA GLN A 512 22.83 8.37 -21.92
C GLN A 512 21.85 8.32 -23.11
N VAL A 513 20.97 7.31 -23.16
CA VAL A 513 20.02 7.14 -24.28
C VAL A 513 19.08 8.32 -24.41
N ILE A 514 18.51 8.76 -23.29
CA ILE A 514 17.64 9.94 -23.20
C ILE A 514 18.44 11.07 -22.55
N SER A 515 19.48 11.51 -23.25
CA SER A 515 20.37 12.60 -22.82
C SER A 515 19.69 13.96 -22.79
N ALA A 516 20.39 14.98 -22.29
CA ALA A 516 19.88 16.34 -22.17
C ALA A 516 19.34 16.97 -23.47
N ARG A 517 19.70 16.44 -24.64
CA ARG A 517 19.15 16.91 -25.92
C ARG A 517 17.71 16.45 -26.19
N PHE A 518 17.24 15.40 -25.50
CA PHE A 518 15.91 14.83 -25.68
C PHE A 518 14.85 15.48 -24.80
N VAL A 519 15.18 16.51 -24.00
CA VAL A 519 14.24 17.17 -23.06
C VAL A 519 12.91 17.51 -23.73
N GLU A 520 12.93 18.17 -24.90
CA GLU A 520 11.69 18.61 -25.56
C GLU A 520 10.93 17.44 -26.19
N GLU A 521 11.61 16.42 -26.70
CA GLU A 521 10.95 15.21 -27.21
C GLU A 521 10.28 14.43 -26.07
N GLU A 522 10.92 14.43 -24.88
CA GLU A 522 10.40 13.76 -23.69
C GLU A 522 9.21 14.49 -23.07
N LYS A 523 9.27 15.82 -22.96
CA LYS A 523 8.12 16.64 -22.50
C LYS A 523 6.88 16.43 -23.35
N ASN A 524 7.07 16.29 -24.65
CA ASN A 524 5.98 16.15 -25.62
C ASN A 524 5.57 14.69 -25.86
N ARG A 525 6.17 13.75 -25.13
CA ARG A 525 5.86 12.34 -25.24
C ARG A 525 4.38 12.08 -24.88
N PRO A 526 3.61 11.40 -25.74
CA PRO A 526 2.23 11.06 -25.43
C PRO A 526 2.13 10.22 -24.16
N LYS A 527 1.33 10.68 -23.19
CA LYS A 527 0.99 9.88 -22.00
C LYS A 527 -0.07 8.84 -22.39
N LYS A 528 0.14 7.59 -22.00
CA LYS A 528 -0.90 6.56 -22.10
C LYS A 528 -1.91 6.76 -20.96
N GLU A 529 -3.20 6.59 -21.25
CA GLU A 529 -4.30 6.75 -20.28
C GLU A 529 -5.16 5.48 -20.19
N GLY A 530 -5.85 5.30 -19.05
CA GLY A 530 -6.75 4.17 -18.81
C GLY A 530 -6.08 2.79 -18.90
N ALA A 531 -6.74 1.83 -19.57
CA ALA A 531 -6.23 0.46 -19.74
C ALA A 531 -4.84 0.40 -20.43
N ALA A 532 -4.58 1.30 -21.37
CA ALA A 532 -3.29 1.36 -22.06
C ALA A 532 -2.16 1.83 -21.13
N ALA A 533 -2.54 2.47 -20.03
CA ALA A 533 -1.68 2.89 -18.96
C ALA A 533 -1.29 1.69 -18.06
N ILE A 534 -1.96 0.54 -18.08
CA ILE A 534 -1.45 -0.69 -17.41
C ILE A 534 -0.05 -1.09 -17.96
N GLU A 535 0.33 -0.60 -19.14
CA GLU A 535 1.71 -0.62 -19.64
C GLU A 535 2.62 0.47 -19.01
N TRP A 536 2.38 0.92 -17.76
CA TRP A 536 3.10 2.04 -17.11
C TRP A 536 4.61 1.80 -16.97
N THR A 537 5.04 0.53 -16.95
CA THR A 537 6.47 0.19 -17.00
C THR A 537 7.04 0.06 -18.39
N ALA A 538 6.25 0.13 -19.47
CA ALA A 538 6.77 0.17 -20.85
C ALA A 538 7.22 1.60 -21.24
N ALA A 539 7.93 2.25 -20.32
CA ALA A 539 8.43 3.60 -20.46
C ALA A 539 9.42 3.73 -21.62
N PHE A 540 10.02 2.65 -22.15
CA PHE A 540 10.98 2.76 -23.27
C PHE A 540 10.44 2.43 -24.67
N ARG A 541 9.22 1.88 -24.82
CA ARG A 541 8.61 1.78 -26.17
C ARG A 541 8.06 3.11 -26.69
N SER A 542 7.96 4.12 -25.83
CA SER A 542 7.68 5.51 -26.19
C SER A 542 8.93 6.37 -26.29
N LEU A 543 10.14 5.77 -26.29
CA LEU A 543 11.35 6.52 -26.59
C LEU A 543 11.19 7.27 -27.92
N PRO A 544 11.73 8.49 -28.04
CA PRO A 544 11.72 9.20 -29.30
C PRO A 544 12.34 8.35 -30.42
N GLU A 545 11.78 8.39 -31.62
CA GLU A 545 12.19 7.52 -32.75
C GLU A 545 13.71 7.61 -33.03
N THR A 546 14.27 8.79 -32.85
CA THR A 546 15.69 9.11 -32.95
C THR A 546 16.53 8.38 -31.89
N ALA A 547 16.06 8.34 -30.64
CA ALA A 547 16.69 7.56 -29.57
C ALA A 547 16.56 6.06 -29.83
N LEU A 548 15.37 5.59 -30.22
CA LEU A 548 15.10 4.18 -30.50
C LEU A 548 15.98 3.65 -31.64
N LYS A 549 16.17 4.45 -32.70
CA LYS A 549 17.06 4.06 -33.80
C LYS A 549 18.50 3.88 -33.34
N ARG A 550 19.06 4.84 -32.59
CA ARG A 550 20.42 4.71 -32.04
C ARG A 550 20.54 3.54 -31.07
N PHE A 551 19.49 3.29 -30.30
CA PHE A 551 19.40 2.15 -29.38
C PHE A 551 19.48 0.80 -30.12
N GLN A 552 18.87 0.70 -31.31
CA GLN A 552 18.95 -0.48 -32.18
C GLN A 552 20.30 -0.58 -32.90
N ASP A 553 20.85 0.54 -33.37
CA ASP A 553 22.11 0.58 -34.12
C ASP A 553 23.33 0.34 -33.22
N THR A 554 23.22 0.55 -31.90
CA THR A 554 24.33 0.42 -30.93
C THR A 554 23.91 -0.41 -29.71
N PRO A 555 23.75 -1.75 -29.84
CA PRO A 555 23.23 -2.60 -28.77
C PRO A 555 24.09 -2.64 -27.51
N GLY A 556 25.42 -2.54 -27.64
CA GLY A 556 26.31 -2.47 -26.47
C GLY A 556 26.04 -1.24 -25.59
N TRP A 557 25.82 -0.09 -26.20
CA TRP A 557 25.42 1.15 -25.51
C TRP A 557 24.05 1.02 -24.86
N ALA A 558 23.09 0.39 -25.56
CA ALA A 558 21.75 0.13 -25.06
C ALA A 558 21.75 -0.74 -23.79
N MET A 559 22.51 -1.84 -23.82
CA MET A 559 22.65 -2.75 -22.67
C MET A 559 23.27 -2.07 -21.45
N ASP A 560 24.32 -1.26 -21.64
CA ASP A 560 24.96 -0.54 -20.54
C ASP A 560 24.09 0.56 -19.96
N TRP A 561 23.30 1.24 -20.79
CA TRP A 561 22.31 2.17 -20.30
C TRP A 561 21.21 1.49 -19.46
N LEU A 562 20.74 0.30 -19.88
CA LEU A 562 19.78 -0.48 -19.10
C LEU A 562 20.34 -0.90 -17.74
N ARG A 563 21.59 -1.37 -17.68
CA ARG A 563 22.27 -1.70 -16.41
C ARG A 563 22.40 -0.50 -15.50
N TRP A 564 22.95 0.61 -16.01
CA TRP A 564 23.10 1.85 -15.26
C TRP A 564 21.76 2.32 -14.68
N ARG A 565 20.69 2.18 -15.46
CA ARG A 565 19.34 2.53 -15.07
C ARG A 565 18.87 1.62 -13.92
N SER A 566 18.93 0.29 -14.06
CA SER A 566 18.57 -0.66 -13.00
C SER A 566 19.36 -0.42 -11.70
N GLU A 567 20.68 -0.25 -11.80
CA GLU A 567 21.56 0.02 -10.66
C GLU A 567 21.21 1.34 -9.97
N THR A 568 20.97 2.41 -10.75
CA THR A 568 20.57 3.71 -10.19
C THR A 568 19.23 3.61 -9.46
N SER A 569 18.30 2.80 -9.96
CA SER A 569 17.03 2.61 -9.28
C SER A 569 17.18 2.03 -7.88
N VAL A 570 18.03 1.00 -7.76
CA VAL A 570 18.30 0.34 -6.48
C VAL A 570 19.07 1.30 -5.57
N TRP A 571 20.03 2.04 -6.12
CA TRP A 571 20.79 3.05 -5.40
C TRP A 571 19.91 4.17 -4.83
N ALA A 572 18.96 4.71 -5.60
CA ALA A 572 18.09 5.79 -5.15
C ALA A 572 17.23 5.33 -3.96
N TRP A 573 16.60 4.16 -4.06
CA TRP A 573 15.83 3.61 -2.94
C TRP A 573 16.69 3.24 -1.74
N ALA A 574 17.86 2.62 -1.95
CA ALA A 574 18.82 2.37 -0.87
C ALA A 574 19.21 3.68 -0.14
N THR A 575 19.48 4.75 -0.90
CA THR A 575 19.83 6.07 -0.37
C THR A 575 18.69 6.65 0.48
N PHE A 576 17.45 6.56 0.00
CA PHE A 576 16.30 7.03 0.78
C PHE A 576 16.21 6.29 2.11
N MET A 577 16.26 4.95 2.07
CA MET A 577 16.13 4.14 3.28
C MET A 577 17.29 4.39 4.26
N GLU A 578 18.52 4.53 3.78
CA GLU A 578 19.67 4.89 4.62
C GLU A 578 19.45 6.21 5.36
N HIS A 579 18.92 7.23 4.68
CA HIS A 579 18.69 8.55 5.27
C HIS A 579 17.50 8.57 6.23
N ALA A 580 16.40 7.89 5.92
CA ALA A 580 15.28 7.74 6.84
C ALA A 580 15.70 7.02 8.14
N ARG A 581 16.54 5.98 8.03
CA ARG A 581 17.04 5.18 9.16
C ARG A 581 17.92 5.93 10.16
N LYS A 582 18.40 7.13 9.81
CA LYS A 582 19.10 7.98 10.79
C LYS A 582 18.19 8.42 11.95
N TYR A 583 16.88 8.46 11.71
CA TYR A 583 15.87 8.90 12.69
C TYR A 583 14.91 7.78 13.08
N ASP A 584 14.58 6.86 12.16
CA ASP A 584 13.66 5.76 12.41
C ASP A 584 14.31 4.39 12.19
N THR A 585 14.53 3.67 13.28
CA THR A 585 15.10 2.32 13.25
C THR A 585 14.05 1.21 13.42
N ARG A 586 12.76 1.57 13.55
CA ARG A 586 11.68 0.64 13.88
C ARG A 586 10.88 0.25 12.65
N THR A 587 10.52 1.20 11.80
CA THR A 587 9.72 0.95 10.60
C THR A 587 10.51 0.14 9.57
N LEU A 588 9.84 -0.82 8.92
CA LEU A 588 10.40 -1.61 7.82
C LEU A 588 10.26 -0.83 6.50
N TYR A 589 11.37 -0.46 5.89
CA TYR A 589 11.38 0.22 4.61
C TYR A 589 11.54 -0.75 3.45
N GLY A 590 10.77 -0.54 2.38
CA GLY A 590 10.87 -1.31 1.14
C GLY A 590 10.04 -0.67 0.04
N ASN A 591 9.89 -1.39 -1.08
CA ASN A 591 9.05 -0.95 -2.19
C ASN A 591 8.38 -2.18 -2.81
N ASN A 592 7.07 -2.12 -3.04
CA ASN A 592 6.37 -3.20 -3.71
C ASN A 592 6.68 -3.19 -5.21
N LEU A 593 6.74 -4.38 -5.80
CA LEU A 593 6.81 -4.57 -7.24
C LEU A 593 5.68 -5.53 -7.65
N ALA A 594 5.02 -5.19 -8.75
CA ALA A 594 3.87 -5.90 -9.27
C ALA A 594 4.24 -6.77 -10.48
N TRP A 595 3.34 -7.67 -10.85
CA TRP A 595 3.58 -8.67 -11.90
C TRP A 595 4.00 -8.14 -13.30
N PRO A 596 3.59 -6.96 -13.83
CA PRO A 596 4.17 -6.46 -15.08
C PRO A 596 5.52 -5.72 -14.88
N THR A 597 5.92 -5.48 -13.63
CA THR A 597 7.09 -4.68 -13.22
C THR A 597 8.17 -5.51 -12.52
N PHE A 598 7.97 -6.83 -12.49
CA PHE A 598 8.84 -7.77 -11.82
C PHE A 598 10.09 -8.09 -12.67
N PHE A 599 11.06 -7.19 -12.60
CA PHE A 599 12.35 -7.32 -13.29
C PHE A 599 13.39 -7.91 -12.32
N PRO A 600 13.88 -9.15 -12.53
CA PRO A 600 14.80 -9.79 -11.58
C PRO A 600 16.05 -8.96 -11.28
N GLN A 601 16.59 -8.26 -12.28
CA GLN A 601 17.74 -7.38 -12.17
C GLN A 601 17.53 -6.12 -11.33
N VAL A 602 16.28 -5.80 -11.00
CA VAL A 602 15.94 -4.75 -10.02
C VAL A 602 15.43 -5.38 -8.73
N PHE A 603 14.53 -6.36 -8.84
CA PHE A 603 13.86 -7.01 -7.71
C PHE A 603 14.85 -7.65 -6.74
N MET A 604 15.76 -8.50 -7.22
CA MET A 604 16.67 -9.22 -6.33
C MET A 604 17.64 -8.29 -5.60
N PRO A 605 18.31 -7.32 -6.28
CA PRO A 605 19.12 -6.31 -5.59
C PRO A 605 18.32 -5.41 -4.64
N LEU A 606 17.08 -5.03 -5.00
CA LEU A 606 16.22 -4.20 -4.17
C LEU A 606 15.83 -4.91 -2.87
N ILE A 607 15.52 -6.21 -2.92
CA ILE A 607 15.30 -7.01 -1.72
C ILE A 607 16.52 -6.95 -0.81
N ARG A 608 17.73 -7.09 -1.35
CA ARG A 608 18.97 -7.08 -0.54
C ARG A 608 19.15 -5.81 0.29
N VAL A 609 18.74 -4.65 -0.24
CA VAL A 609 18.87 -3.35 0.45
C VAL A 609 17.63 -2.93 1.27
N SER A 610 16.50 -3.61 1.10
CA SER A 610 15.25 -3.33 1.83
C SER A 610 15.19 -4.03 3.19
N ASP A 611 14.36 -3.56 4.13
CA ASP A 611 14.14 -4.23 5.42
C ASP A 611 13.17 -5.41 5.30
N ALA A 612 12.29 -5.36 4.30
CA ALA A 612 11.29 -6.38 4.03
C ALA A 612 11.11 -6.60 2.53
N VAL A 613 10.67 -7.80 2.17
CA VAL A 613 10.23 -8.09 0.80
C VAL A 613 8.79 -7.62 0.67
N MET A 614 8.49 -6.78 -0.31
CA MET A 614 7.14 -6.29 -0.57
C MET A 614 6.77 -6.66 -2.01
N VAL A 615 5.63 -7.34 -2.18
CA VAL A 615 5.18 -7.82 -3.50
C VAL A 615 3.69 -7.65 -3.68
N ASP A 616 3.28 -7.36 -4.91
CA ASP A 616 1.87 -7.39 -5.32
C ASP A 616 1.62 -8.66 -6.09
N GLN A 617 0.67 -9.46 -5.62
CA GLN A 617 0.65 -10.87 -5.97
C GLN A 617 -0.72 -11.53 -5.83
N MET A 618 -0.87 -12.69 -6.46
CA MET A 618 -1.88 -13.68 -6.11
C MET A 618 -1.24 -15.07 -6.15
N TYR A 619 -1.86 -16.06 -5.52
CA TYR A 619 -1.27 -17.40 -5.49
C TYR A 619 -1.17 -18.03 -6.89
N THR A 620 -2.25 -17.93 -7.65
CA THR A 620 -2.33 -18.43 -9.03
C THR A 620 -3.18 -17.49 -9.85
N SER A 621 -3.06 -17.60 -11.18
CA SER A 621 -3.74 -16.73 -12.14
C SER A 621 -4.28 -17.52 -13.32
N GLY A 622 -5.11 -16.90 -14.14
CA GLY A 622 -5.58 -17.50 -15.39
C GLY A 622 -7.06 -17.35 -15.69
N TRP A 623 -7.85 -16.79 -14.77
CA TRP A 623 -9.24 -16.43 -15.05
C TRP A 623 -9.34 -15.23 -16.00
N PRO A 624 -10.50 -15.04 -16.65
CA PRO A 624 -10.77 -13.80 -17.38
C PRO A 624 -10.47 -12.60 -16.49
N LEU A 625 -9.81 -11.59 -17.07
CA LEU A 625 -9.44 -10.33 -16.40
C LEU A 625 -8.42 -10.47 -15.26
N ALA A 626 -7.85 -11.66 -15.01
CA ALA A 626 -6.72 -11.85 -14.11
C ALA A 626 -5.40 -11.36 -14.74
N LEU A 627 -4.42 -11.05 -13.90
CA LEU A 627 -3.08 -10.63 -14.29
C LEU A 627 -2.15 -11.85 -14.37
N GLY A 628 -1.54 -12.13 -15.52
CA GLY A 628 -0.52 -13.18 -15.65
C GLY A 628 -0.96 -14.63 -15.64
N THR A 629 -0.01 -15.50 -15.38
CA THR A 629 -0.13 -16.97 -15.47
C THR A 629 0.27 -17.67 -14.15
N PRO A 630 -0.19 -18.91 -13.90
CA PRO A 630 0.23 -19.68 -12.73
C PRO A 630 1.75 -19.78 -12.56
N GLN A 631 2.46 -19.92 -13.68
CA GLN A 631 3.91 -20.11 -13.71
C GLN A 631 4.67 -18.84 -13.29
N GLU A 632 4.16 -17.67 -13.65
CA GLU A 632 4.74 -16.38 -13.24
C GLU A 632 4.46 -16.09 -11.78
N MET A 633 3.24 -16.37 -11.30
CA MET A 633 2.90 -16.19 -9.88
C MET A 633 3.83 -17.04 -8.99
N LEU A 634 4.01 -18.32 -9.32
CA LEU A 634 4.86 -19.18 -8.50
C LEU A 634 6.34 -18.75 -8.56
N GLU A 635 6.82 -18.26 -9.70
CA GLU A 635 8.17 -17.70 -9.78
C GLU A 635 8.41 -16.51 -8.86
N ILE A 636 7.47 -15.57 -8.83
CA ILE A 636 7.58 -14.40 -7.96
C ILE A 636 7.65 -14.81 -6.49
N LEU A 637 6.81 -15.77 -6.07
CA LEU A 637 6.81 -16.27 -4.69
C LEU A 637 8.13 -16.93 -4.32
N GLU A 638 8.62 -17.83 -5.17
CA GLU A 638 9.87 -18.55 -4.94
C GLU A 638 11.08 -17.61 -4.93
N MET A 639 11.12 -16.62 -5.82
CA MET A 639 12.18 -15.60 -5.86
C MET A 639 12.12 -14.68 -4.64
N ALA A 640 10.92 -14.24 -4.23
CA ALA A 640 10.70 -13.41 -3.05
C ALA A 640 11.19 -14.09 -1.77
N GLU A 641 10.92 -15.38 -1.61
CA GLU A 641 11.30 -16.12 -0.41
C GLU A 641 12.80 -16.46 -0.36
N SER A 642 13.42 -16.75 -1.50
CA SER A 642 14.78 -17.30 -1.55
C SER A 642 15.90 -16.27 -1.76
N THR A 643 15.60 -15.07 -2.26
CA THR A 643 16.62 -14.04 -2.54
C THR A 643 17.39 -13.61 -1.27
N GLU A 644 16.66 -13.31 -0.20
CA GLU A 644 17.24 -12.98 1.13
C GLU A 644 16.44 -13.70 2.22
N PRO A 645 16.77 -14.99 2.47
CA PRO A 645 16.05 -15.79 3.43
C PRO A 645 16.15 -15.17 4.83
N GLY A 646 15.01 -14.92 5.47
CA GLY A 646 14.93 -14.39 6.84
C GLY A 646 14.34 -13.00 6.95
N LYS A 647 14.20 -12.26 5.83
CA LYS A 647 13.42 -11.02 5.82
C LYS A 647 11.92 -11.32 5.91
N PRO A 648 11.12 -10.48 6.58
CA PRO A 648 9.67 -10.58 6.52
C PRO A 648 9.20 -10.31 5.08
N ILE A 649 8.17 -11.03 4.66
CA ILE A 649 7.58 -10.92 3.32
C ILE A 649 6.16 -10.39 3.48
N LEU A 650 5.89 -9.26 2.84
CA LEU A 650 4.61 -8.59 2.83
C LEU A 650 4.03 -8.74 1.41
N GLY A 651 2.88 -9.42 1.30
CA GLY A 651 1.96 -9.22 0.20
C GLY A 651 1.33 -7.84 0.37
N ALA A 652 1.94 -6.81 -0.21
CA ALA A 652 1.48 -5.42 -0.11
C ALA A 652 0.11 -5.25 -0.78
N GLU A 653 -0.12 -6.02 -1.85
CA GLU A 653 -1.42 -6.17 -2.50
C GLU A 653 -1.64 -7.64 -2.88
N VAL A 654 -2.63 -8.30 -2.29
CA VAL A 654 -3.01 -9.67 -2.61
C VAL A 654 -4.37 -9.70 -3.30
N TYR A 655 -4.35 -9.96 -4.61
CA TYR A 655 -5.51 -9.70 -5.47
C TYR A 655 -6.64 -10.72 -5.29
N VAL A 656 -7.88 -10.22 -5.32
CA VAL A 656 -9.12 -10.98 -5.48
C VAL A 656 -10.12 -10.22 -6.35
N GLN A 657 -10.93 -10.92 -7.15
CA GLN A 657 -12.00 -10.33 -7.96
C GLN A 657 -13.37 -10.92 -7.60
N PRO A 658 -14.46 -10.16 -7.80
CA PRO A 658 -15.82 -10.61 -7.47
C PRO A 658 -16.32 -11.83 -8.26
N SER A 659 -15.75 -12.08 -9.43
CA SER A 659 -16.10 -13.23 -10.28
C SER A 659 -15.39 -14.53 -9.87
N TRP A 660 -14.42 -14.46 -8.95
CA TRP A 660 -13.62 -15.62 -8.56
C TRP A 660 -14.32 -16.41 -7.43
N PRO A 661 -14.09 -17.74 -7.32
CA PRO A 661 -14.67 -18.56 -6.25
C PRO A 661 -14.24 -18.08 -4.86
N GLY A 662 -15.15 -18.12 -3.89
CA GLY A 662 -14.84 -17.73 -2.50
C GLY A 662 -13.79 -18.65 -1.87
N GLU A 663 -13.85 -19.95 -2.18
CA GLU A 663 -12.91 -20.97 -1.73
C GLU A 663 -11.46 -20.65 -2.09
N PHE A 664 -11.24 -20.06 -3.27
CA PHE A 664 -9.93 -19.63 -3.71
C PHE A 664 -9.33 -18.59 -2.76
N ALA A 665 -10.10 -17.61 -2.29
CA ALA A 665 -9.59 -16.61 -1.35
C ALA A 665 -9.09 -17.26 -0.05
N GLY A 666 -9.78 -18.31 0.43
CA GLY A 666 -9.34 -19.08 1.59
C GLY A 666 -8.04 -19.87 1.34
N MET A 667 -7.97 -20.58 0.21
CA MET A 667 -6.76 -21.32 -0.18
C MET A 667 -5.57 -20.39 -0.42
N GLN A 668 -5.80 -19.25 -1.09
CA GLN A 668 -4.79 -18.23 -1.36
C GLN A 668 -4.15 -17.73 -0.07
N ASN A 669 -4.93 -17.43 0.98
CA ASN A 669 -4.37 -17.01 2.26
C ASN A 669 -3.41 -18.05 2.84
N TRP A 670 -3.79 -19.32 2.85
CA TRP A 670 -2.91 -20.40 3.30
C TRP A 670 -1.70 -20.61 2.40
N ALA A 671 -1.86 -20.41 1.09
CA ALA A 671 -0.75 -20.49 0.15
C ALA A 671 0.28 -19.36 0.36
N MET A 672 -0.17 -18.13 0.61
CA MET A 672 0.73 -17.02 0.96
C MET A 672 1.53 -17.34 2.23
N VAL A 673 0.88 -17.89 3.26
CA VAL A 673 1.56 -18.37 4.48
C VAL A 673 2.53 -19.52 4.18
N ALA A 674 2.13 -20.47 3.33
CA ALA A 674 2.97 -21.60 2.93
C ALA A 674 4.26 -21.15 2.23
N HIS A 675 4.19 -20.02 1.51
CA HIS A 675 5.31 -19.36 0.82
C HIS A 675 5.97 -18.24 1.65
N GLY A 676 5.79 -18.26 2.97
CA GLY A 676 6.57 -17.44 3.91
C GLY A 676 6.09 -16.01 4.10
N MET A 677 4.94 -15.61 3.54
CA MET A 677 4.38 -14.29 3.79
C MET A 677 4.02 -14.12 5.26
N THR A 678 4.57 -13.07 5.87
CA THR A 678 4.26 -12.64 7.23
C THR A 678 3.02 -11.76 7.25
N ILE A 679 2.87 -10.86 6.27
CA ILE A 679 1.69 -10.02 6.15
C ILE A 679 1.09 -10.23 4.76
N ASN A 680 -0.23 -10.44 4.69
CA ASN A 680 -0.98 -10.58 3.45
C ASN A 680 -2.09 -9.51 3.44
N LEU A 681 -1.93 -8.45 2.66
CA LEU A 681 -2.91 -7.36 2.56
C LEU A 681 -3.78 -7.56 1.33
N VAL A 682 -5.04 -7.96 1.51
CA VAL A 682 -5.92 -8.19 0.36
C VAL A 682 -6.30 -6.91 -0.34
N PHE A 683 -6.15 -6.91 -1.66
CA PHE A 683 -6.49 -5.82 -2.54
C PHE A 683 -7.80 -6.12 -3.30
N GLY A 684 -8.87 -5.33 -3.17
CA GLY A 684 -9.09 -4.15 -2.31
C GLY A 684 -10.23 -4.36 -1.30
N TRP A 685 -10.44 -3.38 -0.42
CA TRP A 685 -11.61 -3.40 0.49
C TRP A 685 -12.93 -3.08 -0.23
N LYS A 686 -12.88 -2.08 -1.10
CA LYS A 686 -13.99 -1.48 -1.85
C LYS A 686 -13.68 -1.50 -3.35
N PRO A 687 -14.71 -1.42 -4.23
CA PRO A 687 -14.52 -1.59 -5.66
C PRO A 687 -13.47 -0.65 -6.26
N TYR A 688 -12.39 -1.25 -6.77
CA TYR A 688 -11.34 -0.56 -7.53
C TYR A 688 -11.23 -1.13 -8.94
N SER A 689 -10.84 -0.30 -9.90
CA SER A 689 -10.42 -0.74 -11.23
C SER A 689 -9.35 0.19 -11.79
N ASP A 690 -8.28 -0.37 -12.37
CA ASP A 690 -7.26 0.36 -13.13
C ASP A 690 -7.84 0.99 -14.41
N HIS A 691 -9.05 0.57 -14.79
CA HIS A 691 -9.76 1.10 -15.93
C HIS A 691 -10.64 2.31 -15.55
N GLY A 692 -10.50 2.88 -14.35
CA GLY A 692 -11.21 4.07 -13.89
C GLY A 692 -12.25 3.79 -12.81
N GLN A 693 -12.93 4.84 -12.34
CA GLN A 693 -13.88 4.77 -11.23
C GLN A 693 -15.00 3.75 -11.50
N VAL A 694 -15.26 2.89 -10.50
CA VAL A 694 -16.37 1.93 -10.54
C VAL A 694 -17.67 2.64 -10.15
N GLU A 695 -18.59 2.79 -11.11
CA GLU A 695 -19.87 3.48 -10.90
C GLU A 695 -21.03 2.52 -10.57
N GLY A 696 -21.60 2.73 -9.38
CA GLY A 696 -22.80 2.05 -8.89
C GLY A 696 -22.54 0.66 -8.30
N ALA A 697 -23.52 0.17 -7.52
CA ALA A 697 -23.49 -1.18 -6.95
C ALA A 697 -23.61 -2.24 -8.04
N ARG A 698 -23.01 -3.41 -7.79
CA ARG A 698 -23.02 -4.58 -8.68
C ARG A 698 -22.49 -4.30 -10.08
N ALA A 699 -21.54 -3.37 -10.21
CA ALA A 699 -20.91 -3.05 -11.48
C ALA A 699 -20.22 -4.28 -12.12
N TRP A 700 -19.79 -5.23 -11.30
CA TRP A 700 -19.17 -6.49 -11.69
C TRP A 700 -20.13 -7.52 -12.34
N GLU A 701 -21.44 -7.38 -12.14
CA GLU A 701 -22.45 -8.28 -12.75
C GLU A 701 -22.77 -7.90 -14.22
N LYS A 702 -22.23 -6.77 -14.72
CA LYS A 702 -22.50 -6.28 -16.07
C LYS A 702 -21.72 -7.09 -17.12
N ASP A 703 -22.32 -7.36 -18.27
CA ASP A 703 -21.68 -8.08 -19.39
C ASP A 703 -20.39 -7.42 -19.90
N ASN A 704 -20.22 -6.11 -19.68
CA ASN A 704 -19.04 -5.33 -20.04
C ASN A 704 -18.21 -4.88 -18.83
N ALA A 705 -18.31 -5.60 -17.71
CA ALA A 705 -17.54 -5.32 -16.51
C ALA A 705 -16.04 -5.28 -16.83
N ARG A 706 -15.38 -4.25 -16.30
CA ARG A 706 -13.91 -4.11 -16.32
C ARG A 706 -13.32 -4.95 -15.17
N PRO A 707 -12.02 -5.34 -15.24
CA PRO A 707 -11.35 -5.95 -14.09
C PRO A 707 -11.54 -5.07 -12.86
N MET A 708 -11.92 -5.66 -11.74
CA MET A 708 -12.10 -4.92 -10.50
C MET A 708 -11.85 -5.79 -9.28
N TRP A 709 -11.29 -5.18 -8.23
CA TRP A 709 -10.82 -5.90 -7.05
C TRP A 709 -11.48 -5.34 -5.80
N PHE A 710 -12.20 -6.18 -5.04
CA PHE A 710 -12.80 -5.79 -3.78
C PHE A 710 -13.39 -6.94 -2.95
N LEU A 711 -13.48 -6.77 -1.64
CA LEU A 711 -14.20 -7.66 -0.71
C LEU A 711 -15.66 -7.26 -0.44
N ILE A 712 -15.95 -5.96 -0.43
CA ILE A 712 -17.25 -5.39 -0.09
C ILE A 712 -17.69 -4.40 -1.17
N ASP A 713 -18.87 -4.58 -1.76
CA ASP A 713 -19.39 -3.67 -2.77
C ASP A 713 -19.72 -2.28 -2.18
N SER A 714 -19.95 -1.32 -3.06
CA SER A 714 -20.34 0.06 -2.77
C SER A 714 -21.65 0.18 -1.99
N ASP A 715 -22.57 -0.78 -2.07
CA ASP A 715 -23.81 -0.83 -1.28
C ASP A 715 -23.65 -1.54 0.09
N GLY A 716 -22.44 -2.02 0.41
CA GLY A 716 -22.15 -2.77 1.63
C GLY A 716 -22.30 -4.29 1.50
N THR A 717 -22.65 -4.80 0.31
CA THR A 717 -22.74 -6.26 0.07
C THR A 717 -21.36 -6.91 0.27
N LYS A 718 -21.28 -7.85 1.22
CA LYS A 718 -20.13 -8.73 1.42
C LYS A 718 -20.20 -9.86 0.41
N LEU A 719 -19.17 -10.01 -0.39
CA LEU A 719 -19.10 -11.06 -1.41
C LEU A 719 -18.63 -12.40 -0.81
N PRO A 720 -18.83 -13.55 -1.48
CA PRO A 720 -18.50 -14.86 -0.92
C PRO A 720 -17.07 -14.96 -0.38
N HIS A 721 -16.11 -14.39 -1.10
CA HIS A 721 -14.71 -14.33 -0.67
C HIS A 721 -14.49 -13.63 0.67
N TYR A 722 -15.32 -12.68 1.08
CA TYR A 722 -15.21 -12.04 2.40
C TYR A 722 -15.33 -13.08 3.52
N GLU A 723 -16.27 -14.02 3.41
CA GLU A 723 -16.47 -15.05 4.44
C GLU A 723 -15.33 -16.06 4.48
N HIS A 724 -14.81 -16.48 3.32
CA HIS A 724 -13.65 -17.37 3.25
C HIS A 724 -12.37 -16.69 3.74
N TYR A 725 -12.21 -15.41 3.40
CA TYR A 725 -11.13 -14.58 3.90
C TYR A 725 -11.15 -14.48 5.42
N ARG A 726 -12.27 -14.03 5.99
CA ARG A 726 -12.47 -13.92 7.46
C ARG A 726 -12.30 -15.26 8.18
N ARG A 727 -12.77 -16.37 7.60
CA ARG A 727 -12.59 -17.72 8.17
C ARG A 727 -11.11 -18.07 8.29
N THR A 728 -10.34 -17.86 7.22
CA THR A 728 -8.94 -18.25 7.15
C THR A 728 -8.02 -17.34 7.97
N VAL A 729 -8.34 -16.06 8.14
CA VAL A 729 -7.71 -15.18 9.14
C VAL A 729 -7.71 -15.85 10.51
N GLY A 730 -8.89 -16.26 11.00
CA GLY A 730 -9.00 -16.92 12.31
C GLY A 730 -8.31 -18.30 12.38
N GLU A 731 -8.25 -19.05 11.28
CA GLU A 731 -7.48 -20.30 11.21
C GLU A 731 -5.96 -20.05 11.34
N ILE A 732 -5.44 -19.06 10.62
CA ILE A 732 -4.02 -18.70 10.59
C ILE A 732 -3.57 -18.09 11.92
N GLU A 733 -4.42 -17.28 12.58
CA GLU A 733 -4.17 -16.77 13.94
C GLU A 733 -4.04 -17.90 14.97
N ARG A 734 -4.92 -18.92 14.90
CA ARG A 734 -4.83 -20.11 15.78
C ARG A 734 -3.55 -20.89 15.50
N TYR A 735 -3.21 -21.08 14.22
CA TYR A 735 -1.95 -21.70 13.83
C TYR A 735 -0.74 -20.96 14.41
N HIS A 736 -0.72 -19.62 14.30
CA HIS A 736 0.36 -18.80 14.84
C HIS A 736 0.47 -18.91 16.35
N LYS A 737 -0.65 -18.72 17.05
CA LYS A 737 -0.69 -18.79 18.52
C LYS A 737 -0.25 -20.15 19.05
N ARG A 738 -0.60 -21.23 18.35
CA ARG A 738 -0.33 -22.61 18.77
C ARG A 738 1.08 -23.07 18.41
N PHE A 739 1.57 -22.69 17.23
CA PHE A 739 2.78 -23.27 16.65
C PHE A 739 3.93 -22.29 16.49
N ASP A 740 3.76 -21.01 16.83
CA ASP A 740 4.74 -19.95 16.54
C ASP A 740 5.10 -19.94 15.05
N GLY A 741 4.14 -19.57 14.21
CA GLY A 741 4.25 -19.63 12.75
C GLY A 741 5.48 -18.93 12.18
N HIS A 742 5.95 -17.86 12.82
CA HIS A 742 7.19 -17.18 12.42
C HIS A 742 8.45 -18.05 12.53
N SER A 743 8.47 -19.03 13.44
CA SER A 743 9.58 -19.97 13.59
C SER A 743 9.61 -21.06 12.50
N ILE A 744 8.55 -21.17 11.69
CA ILE A 744 8.36 -22.22 10.70
C ILE A 744 8.88 -21.73 9.34
N LYS A 745 10.03 -22.25 8.93
CA LYS A 745 10.78 -21.76 7.76
C LYS A 745 10.71 -22.72 6.58
N ARG A 746 10.98 -22.21 5.39
CA ARG A 746 11.20 -23.02 4.18
C ARG A 746 12.19 -24.16 4.47
N VAL A 747 11.92 -25.36 3.96
CA VAL A 747 12.88 -26.48 4.03
C VAL A 747 14.14 -26.12 3.23
N ALA A 748 15.31 -26.41 3.78
CA ALA A 748 16.57 -26.18 3.09
C ALA A 748 16.66 -27.07 1.83
N THR A 749 17.24 -26.50 0.76
CA THR A 749 17.52 -27.19 -0.51
C THR A 749 18.99 -27.03 -0.87
N ASP A 750 19.55 -28.03 -1.56
CA ASP A 750 20.90 -27.99 -2.12
C ASP A 750 20.91 -27.66 -3.63
N ALA A 751 19.75 -27.30 -4.19
CA ALA A 751 19.61 -26.85 -5.56
C ALA A 751 19.39 -25.32 -5.64
N ALA A 752 20.14 -24.66 -6.51
CA ALA A 752 19.96 -23.25 -6.84
C ALA A 752 19.48 -23.08 -8.29
N LEU A 753 18.61 -22.11 -8.54
CA LEU A 753 18.22 -21.66 -9.87
C LEU A 753 18.88 -20.30 -10.17
N TYR A 754 19.76 -20.28 -11.16
CA TYR A 754 20.51 -19.08 -11.52
C TYR A 754 19.71 -18.15 -12.45
N VAL A 755 19.69 -16.86 -12.14
CA VAL A 755 19.13 -15.81 -12.98
C VAL A 755 20.24 -14.86 -13.43
N SER A 756 20.56 -14.92 -14.73
CA SER A 756 21.47 -13.95 -15.36
C SER A 756 20.82 -12.57 -15.43
N LEU A 757 21.39 -11.60 -14.71
CA LEU A 757 20.90 -10.22 -14.77
C LEU A 757 21.11 -9.61 -16.17
N ASP A 758 22.16 -10.01 -16.87
CA ASP A 758 22.41 -9.60 -18.26
C ASP A 758 21.36 -10.14 -19.24
N THR A 759 20.92 -11.39 -19.07
CA THR A 759 19.79 -11.91 -19.85
C THR A 759 18.51 -11.15 -19.51
N ALA A 760 18.31 -10.78 -18.24
CA ALA A 760 17.15 -9.99 -17.84
C ALA A 760 17.13 -8.58 -18.47
N GLU A 761 18.28 -7.91 -18.60
CA GLU A 761 18.38 -6.66 -19.35
C GLU A 761 18.19 -6.85 -20.85
N TYR A 762 18.72 -7.94 -21.42
CA TYR A 762 18.47 -8.27 -22.81
C TYR A 762 16.99 -8.53 -23.10
N ILE A 763 16.27 -9.17 -22.18
CA ILE A 763 14.81 -9.34 -22.27
C ILE A 763 14.12 -7.98 -22.30
N THR A 764 14.54 -7.04 -21.44
CA THR A 764 14.03 -5.66 -21.44
C THR A 764 14.25 -4.99 -22.79
N LEU A 765 15.47 -5.08 -23.34
CA LEU A 765 15.84 -4.57 -24.68
C LEU A 765 15.00 -5.22 -25.79
N GLN A 766 14.90 -6.54 -25.81
CA GLN A 766 14.25 -7.31 -26.86
C GLN A 766 12.73 -7.06 -26.91
N THR A 767 12.11 -6.96 -25.73
CA THR A 767 10.64 -6.87 -25.63
C THR A 767 10.15 -5.43 -25.56
N GLY A 768 11.01 -4.50 -25.14
CA GLY A 768 10.64 -3.14 -24.76
C GLY A 768 9.81 -3.16 -23.48
N GLU A 769 10.35 -3.76 -22.42
CA GLU A 769 9.75 -3.89 -21.08
C GLU A 769 8.45 -4.69 -21.03
N LYS A 770 8.35 -5.73 -21.87
CA LYS A 770 7.28 -6.72 -21.83
C LYS A 770 7.89 -8.10 -21.61
N PRO A 771 8.52 -8.34 -20.45
CA PRO A 771 9.32 -9.53 -20.20
C PRO A 771 8.55 -10.83 -20.44
N TRP A 772 7.24 -10.87 -20.14
CA TRP A 772 6.34 -12.00 -20.43
C TRP A 772 6.28 -12.38 -21.93
N GLY A 773 6.56 -11.43 -22.82
CA GLY A 773 6.66 -11.65 -24.26
C GLY A 773 7.93 -12.39 -24.69
N SER A 774 8.91 -12.57 -23.81
CA SER A 774 10.17 -13.23 -24.11
C SER A 774 10.13 -14.74 -23.86
N PRO A 775 10.63 -15.57 -24.80
CA PRO A 775 10.77 -17.01 -24.57
C PRO A 775 11.73 -17.33 -23.40
N TRP A 776 12.70 -16.44 -23.11
CA TRP A 776 13.67 -16.61 -22.03
C TRP A 776 13.06 -16.44 -20.63
N VAL A 777 11.97 -15.67 -20.52
CA VAL A 777 11.21 -15.53 -19.26
C VAL A 777 10.29 -16.72 -19.11
N ARG A 778 9.47 -16.99 -20.14
CA ARG A 778 8.50 -18.08 -20.12
C ARG A 778 9.17 -19.43 -19.86
N THR A 779 10.36 -19.68 -20.40
CA THR A 779 11.07 -20.94 -20.13
C THR A 779 11.48 -21.09 -18.67
N ARG A 780 11.95 -20.00 -18.04
CA ARG A 780 12.25 -19.98 -16.61
C ARG A 780 10.99 -20.22 -15.78
N ASN A 781 9.88 -19.55 -16.11
CA ASN A 781 8.59 -19.74 -15.45
C ASN A 781 8.11 -21.20 -15.53
N ASN A 782 8.10 -21.78 -16.74
CA ASN A 782 7.63 -23.16 -16.94
C ASN A 782 8.52 -24.20 -16.26
N LEU A 783 9.85 -24.01 -16.31
CA LEU A 783 10.81 -24.88 -15.64
C LEU A 783 10.59 -24.87 -14.12
N LEU A 784 10.60 -23.70 -13.50
CA LEU A 784 10.40 -23.58 -12.06
C LEU A 784 9.04 -24.11 -11.64
N TYR A 785 7.97 -23.70 -12.32
CA TYR A 785 6.61 -24.13 -11.97
C TYR A 785 6.49 -25.65 -11.99
N THR A 786 7.02 -26.29 -13.03
CA THR A 786 6.95 -27.74 -13.15
C THR A 786 7.86 -28.44 -12.14
N LEU A 787 9.05 -27.89 -11.83
CA LEU A 787 9.90 -28.39 -10.74
C LEU A 787 9.15 -28.38 -9.40
N ARG A 788 8.46 -27.27 -9.08
CA ARG A 788 7.63 -27.14 -7.88
C ARG A 788 6.47 -28.13 -7.85
N MET A 789 5.76 -28.31 -8.96
CA MET A 789 4.67 -29.30 -9.05
C MET A 789 5.16 -30.75 -8.93
N GLU A 790 6.42 -31.05 -9.30
CA GLU A 790 7.06 -32.35 -9.07
C GLU A 790 7.72 -32.47 -7.68
N GLY A 791 7.62 -31.42 -6.85
CA GLY A 791 8.05 -31.39 -5.46
C GLY A 791 9.50 -30.96 -5.20
N ILE A 792 10.18 -30.43 -6.23
CA ILE A 792 11.53 -29.89 -6.10
C ILE A 792 11.45 -28.46 -5.60
N THR A 793 12.28 -28.12 -4.61
CA THR A 793 12.47 -26.75 -4.13
C THR A 793 13.85 -26.27 -4.58
N ALA A 794 13.95 -25.07 -5.13
CA ALA A 794 15.23 -24.47 -5.54
C ALA A 794 15.30 -23.01 -5.10
N ASP A 795 16.47 -22.55 -4.68
CA ASP A 795 16.67 -21.16 -4.25
C ASP A 795 17.23 -20.31 -5.40
N PHE A 796 16.74 -19.08 -5.54
CA PHE A 796 17.22 -18.16 -6.56
C PHE A 796 18.60 -17.60 -6.20
N VAL A 797 19.50 -17.62 -7.19
CA VAL A 797 20.79 -16.92 -7.13
C VAL A 797 20.98 -16.07 -8.38
N ASP A 798 21.63 -14.93 -8.24
CA ASP A 798 21.99 -14.05 -9.36
C ASP A 798 23.52 -13.85 -9.41
N ASP A 799 24.00 -12.98 -10.30
CA ASP A 799 25.42 -12.68 -10.45
C ASP A 799 26.13 -12.32 -9.12
N ALA A 800 25.43 -11.76 -8.13
CA ALA A 800 26.02 -11.40 -6.83
C ALA A 800 26.13 -12.58 -5.86
N THR A 801 25.23 -13.56 -5.94
CA THR A 801 25.14 -14.69 -4.98
C THR A 801 25.46 -16.06 -5.59
N LEU A 802 25.75 -16.13 -6.89
CA LEU A 802 26.15 -17.34 -7.59
C LEU A 802 27.43 -17.94 -6.97
N PRO A 803 27.37 -19.17 -6.40
CA PRO A 803 28.52 -19.77 -5.74
C PRO A 803 29.54 -20.32 -6.74
N GLU A 804 30.82 -20.25 -6.38
CA GLU A 804 31.95 -20.81 -7.15
C GLU A 804 32.32 -22.23 -6.70
N LYS A 805 31.76 -22.72 -5.59
CA LYS A 805 32.10 -24.02 -5.00
C LYS A 805 30.88 -24.67 -4.38
N VAL A 806 30.88 -26.01 -4.35
CA VAL A 806 29.92 -26.78 -3.56
C VAL A 806 29.97 -26.37 -2.09
N GLY A 807 28.79 -26.34 -1.45
CA GLY A 807 28.65 -25.88 -0.07
C GLY A 807 27.21 -25.98 0.36
N ARG A 808 26.51 -24.85 0.41
CA ARG A 808 25.05 -24.84 0.58
C ARG A 808 24.34 -25.55 -0.58
N PHE A 809 24.84 -25.34 -1.80
CA PHE A 809 24.29 -25.92 -3.02
C PHE A 809 25.25 -26.95 -3.61
N ASN A 810 24.69 -28.06 -4.10
CA ASN A 810 25.38 -29.11 -4.85
C ASN A 810 25.01 -29.08 -6.34
N THR A 811 23.86 -28.47 -6.67
CA THR A 811 23.38 -28.34 -8.04
C THR A 811 23.01 -26.90 -8.38
N ILE A 812 23.45 -26.41 -9.53
CA ILE A 812 23.01 -25.13 -10.11
C ILE A 812 22.26 -25.42 -11.40
N ILE A 813 21.00 -24.98 -11.47
CA ILE A 813 20.15 -25.04 -12.64
C ILE A 813 20.15 -23.67 -13.31
N VAL A 814 20.57 -23.62 -14.56
CA VAL A 814 20.60 -22.42 -15.40
C VAL A 814 19.48 -22.57 -16.44
N PRO A 815 18.36 -21.84 -16.30
CA PRO A 815 17.38 -21.68 -17.35
C PRO A 815 18.03 -21.09 -18.61
N ALA A 816 17.44 -21.32 -19.79
CA ALA A 816 17.97 -20.82 -21.06
C ALA A 816 18.31 -19.31 -20.97
N SER A 817 19.59 -18.99 -21.00
CA SER A 817 20.12 -17.64 -20.75
C SER A 817 20.90 -17.15 -21.96
N TYR A 818 20.27 -16.35 -22.82
CA TYR A 818 20.86 -15.89 -24.07
C TYR A 818 22.20 -15.16 -23.86
N VAL A 819 22.23 -14.27 -22.86
CA VAL A 819 23.41 -13.48 -22.49
C VAL A 819 24.01 -14.04 -21.21
N LEU A 820 25.31 -14.34 -21.26
CA LEU A 820 26.06 -14.80 -20.09
C LEU A 820 27.42 -14.10 -20.04
N SER A 821 27.70 -13.46 -18.91
CA SER A 821 29.00 -12.85 -18.67
C SER A 821 30.08 -13.91 -18.49
N GLN A 822 31.32 -13.58 -18.84
CA GLN A 822 32.46 -14.48 -18.63
C GLN A 822 32.76 -14.72 -17.15
N GLU A 823 32.39 -13.77 -16.29
CA GLU A 823 32.46 -13.95 -14.85
C GLU A 823 31.49 -15.03 -14.38
N ALA A 824 30.19 -14.92 -14.71
CA ALA A 824 29.21 -15.93 -14.34
C ALA A 824 29.52 -17.30 -14.94
N ALA A 825 29.94 -17.35 -16.21
CA ALA A 825 30.38 -18.58 -16.86
C ALA A 825 31.56 -19.23 -16.14
N GLY A 826 32.57 -18.44 -15.73
CA GLY A 826 33.72 -18.93 -14.97
C GLY A 826 33.36 -19.40 -13.55
N ARG A 827 32.37 -18.78 -12.90
CA ARG A 827 31.86 -19.25 -11.61
C ARG A 827 31.13 -20.59 -11.73
N LEU A 828 30.33 -20.78 -12.78
CA LEU A 828 29.68 -22.06 -13.08
C LEU A 828 30.71 -23.16 -13.39
N GLU A 829 31.75 -22.85 -14.15
CA GLU A 829 32.89 -23.75 -14.38
C GLU A 829 33.56 -24.11 -13.04
N SER A 830 33.92 -23.12 -12.22
CA SER A 830 34.56 -23.34 -10.91
C SER A 830 33.68 -24.19 -9.99
N PHE A 831 32.36 -23.99 -10.02
CA PHE A 831 31.41 -24.77 -9.24
C PHE A 831 31.42 -26.25 -9.67
N ALA A 832 31.37 -26.51 -10.99
CA ALA A 832 31.51 -27.86 -11.52
C ALA A 832 32.87 -28.46 -11.16
N GLU A 833 33.97 -27.70 -11.30
CA GLU A 833 35.31 -28.15 -10.94
C GLU A 833 35.44 -28.57 -9.48
N SER A 834 34.70 -27.90 -8.59
CA SER A 834 34.67 -28.21 -7.16
C SER A 834 33.87 -29.46 -6.79
N GLY A 835 33.17 -30.08 -7.75
CA GLY A 835 32.33 -31.27 -7.53
C GLY A 835 30.84 -31.05 -7.79
N GLY A 836 30.43 -29.85 -8.19
CA GLY A 836 29.02 -29.51 -8.37
C GLY A 836 28.40 -30.06 -9.66
N THR A 837 27.06 -30.17 -9.68
CA THR A 837 26.31 -30.44 -10.91
C THR A 837 25.82 -29.13 -11.51
N VAL A 838 26.18 -28.84 -12.76
CA VAL A 838 25.62 -27.71 -13.53
C VAL A 838 24.62 -28.25 -14.54
N VAL A 839 23.37 -27.79 -14.44
CA VAL A 839 22.30 -28.13 -15.37
C VAL A 839 22.00 -26.92 -16.24
N LEU A 840 22.19 -27.01 -17.55
CA LEU A 840 21.72 -26.01 -18.49
C LEU A 840 20.37 -26.48 -19.05
N ALA A 841 19.28 -25.89 -18.57
CA ALA A 841 17.92 -26.20 -18.95
C ALA A 841 17.51 -25.37 -20.20
N GLY A 842 18.30 -25.54 -21.26
CA GLY A 842 18.31 -24.72 -22.46
C GLY A 842 19.71 -24.18 -22.75
N ILE A 843 20.01 -23.88 -24.01
CA ILE A 843 21.32 -23.31 -24.38
C ILE A 843 21.52 -21.96 -23.68
N SER A 844 22.72 -21.74 -23.16
CA SER A 844 23.06 -20.55 -22.39
C SER A 844 24.44 -20.02 -22.77
N GLY A 845 24.59 -18.69 -22.79
CA GLY A 845 25.86 -18.02 -23.12
C GLY A 845 26.19 -18.04 -24.62
N LEU A 846 25.28 -17.52 -25.45
CA LEU A 846 25.50 -17.37 -26.90
C LEU A 846 26.23 -16.06 -27.25
N VAL A 847 26.00 -15.03 -26.45
CA VAL A 847 26.57 -13.70 -26.64
C VAL A 847 27.14 -13.13 -25.34
N ASP A 848 28.08 -12.21 -25.48
CA ASP A 848 28.64 -11.43 -24.38
C ASP A 848 27.66 -10.37 -23.86
N PRO A 849 27.95 -9.71 -22.72
CA PRO A 849 27.09 -8.67 -22.14
C PRO A 849 26.78 -7.47 -23.07
N TRP A 850 27.50 -7.32 -24.18
CA TRP A 850 27.29 -6.28 -25.19
C TRP A 850 26.72 -6.85 -26.51
N LEU A 851 26.18 -8.07 -26.44
CA LEU A 851 25.52 -8.80 -27.53
C LEU A 851 26.44 -9.20 -28.68
N ARG A 852 27.76 -9.30 -28.43
CA ARG A 852 28.70 -9.85 -29.41
C ARG A 852 28.70 -11.37 -29.31
N PRO A 853 28.57 -12.10 -30.43
CA PRO A 853 28.52 -13.55 -30.40
C PRO A 853 29.83 -14.13 -29.88
N TYR A 854 29.73 -15.15 -29.04
CA TYR A 854 30.87 -15.98 -28.70
C TYR A 854 31.17 -16.96 -29.84
N GLU A 855 32.45 -17.31 -30.00
CA GLU A 855 32.87 -18.34 -30.98
C GLU A 855 32.32 -19.73 -30.64
N ASN A 856 32.28 -20.05 -29.34
CA ASN A 856 31.72 -21.29 -28.80
C ASN A 856 30.70 -20.96 -27.71
N VAL A 857 29.76 -21.87 -27.46
CA VAL A 857 28.76 -21.71 -26.39
C VAL A 857 29.47 -21.57 -25.04
N GLY A 858 29.13 -20.54 -24.26
CA GLY A 858 29.78 -20.18 -23.01
C GLY A 858 30.99 -19.26 -23.12
N GLY A 859 31.48 -19.01 -24.33
CA GLY A 859 32.63 -18.14 -24.57
C GLY A 859 33.96 -18.67 -24.00
N PRO A 860 34.97 -17.80 -23.84
CA PRO A 860 36.30 -18.15 -23.37
C PRO A 860 36.36 -19.00 -22.09
N ALA A 861 35.48 -18.75 -21.12
CA ALA A 861 35.39 -19.51 -19.88
C ALA A 861 35.11 -20.99 -20.12
N TRP A 862 34.26 -21.34 -21.10
CA TRP A 862 33.89 -22.74 -21.37
C TRP A 862 34.64 -23.36 -22.55
N THR A 863 35.83 -22.83 -22.88
CA THR A 863 36.61 -23.29 -24.04
C THR A 863 36.85 -24.80 -24.02
N GLU A 864 37.06 -25.40 -22.84
CA GLU A 864 37.30 -26.83 -22.71
C GLU A 864 36.08 -27.73 -22.98
N LEU A 865 34.85 -27.18 -22.94
CA LEU A 865 33.66 -27.91 -23.34
C LEU A 865 33.68 -28.21 -24.85
N GLY A 866 34.37 -27.38 -25.65
CA GLY A 866 34.43 -27.52 -27.09
C GLY A 866 33.04 -27.52 -27.74
N TRP A 867 32.07 -26.83 -27.13
CA TRP A 867 30.67 -26.87 -27.53
C TRP A 867 30.41 -25.90 -28.70
N LYS A 868 30.21 -26.46 -29.89
CA LYS A 868 30.02 -25.73 -31.14
C LYS A 868 28.58 -25.83 -31.61
N ALA A 869 27.84 -24.73 -31.61
CA ALA A 869 26.46 -24.65 -32.07
C ALA A 869 26.27 -23.55 -33.16
N PRO A 870 26.83 -23.75 -34.38
CA PRO A 870 26.96 -22.68 -35.38
C PRO A 870 25.64 -22.19 -35.99
N ALA A 871 24.53 -22.90 -35.78
CA ALA A 871 23.22 -22.58 -36.33
C ALA A 871 22.10 -22.73 -35.30
N PHE A 872 22.42 -22.56 -34.01
CA PHE A 872 21.40 -22.56 -32.97
C PHE A 872 20.37 -21.46 -33.25
N ALA A 873 19.08 -21.82 -33.19
CA ALA A 873 17.99 -20.86 -33.29
C ALA A 873 16.88 -21.22 -32.28
N PRO A 874 16.25 -20.24 -31.62
CA PRO A 874 15.11 -20.46 -30.73
C PRO A 874 13.82 -20.69 -31.53
N GLU A 875 13.86 -21.54 -32.56
CA GLU A 875 12.69 -21.97 -33.32
C GLU A 875 12.01 -23.16 -32.62
N TYR A 876 10.74 -23.41 -32.93
CA TYR A 876 10.04 -24.57 -32.39
C TYR A 876 10.68 -25.86 -32.86
N ALA A 877 10.92 -26.77 -31.92
CA ALA A 877 11.52 -28.07 -32.16
C ALA A 877 10.47 -29.18 -31.96
N ASP A 878 10.43 -30.18 -32.86
CA ASP A 878 9.64 -31.41 -32.68
C ASP A 878 10.40 -32.35 -31.74
N VAL A 879 10.15 -32.22 -30.44
CA VAL A 879 10.83 -32.97 -29.37
C VAL A 879 9.81 -33.74 -28.55
N ARG A 880 10.11 -35.02 -28.26
CA ARG A 880 9.21 -35.91 -27.50
C ARG A 880 9.96 -36.58 -26.36
N PHE A 881 9.46 -36.48 -25.13
CA PHE A 881 10.09 -37.15 -23.99
C PHE A 881 9.42 -38.47 -23.58
N GLY A 882 8.21 -38.74 -24.11
CA GLY A 882 7.49 -40.00 -23.93
C GLY A 882 6.99 -40.57 -25.27
N PRO A 883 7.05 -41.90 -25.49
CA PRO A 883 6.57 -42.55 -26.72
C PRO A 883 5.05 -42.44 -26.93
N GLU A 884 4.28 -42.13 -25.88
CA GLU A 884 2.83 -41.99 -25.88
C GLU A 884 2.34 -40.61 -26.36
N ILE A 885 3.25 -39.64 -26.51
CA ILE A 885 2.92 -38.26 -26.89
C ILE A 885 2.72 -38.15 -28.40
N ASN A 886 1.49 -37.89 -28.84
CA ASN A 886 1.12 -37.68 -30.25
C ASN A 886 0.72 -36.23 -30.51
N PHE A 887 1.50 -35.49 -31.30
CA PHE A 887 1.19 -34.11 -31.68
C PHE A 887 0.20 -34.06 -32.85
N VAL A 888 -0.86 -33.24 -32.73
CA VAL A 888 -1.73 -32.87 -33.85
C VAL A 888 -1.63 -31.36 -34.07
N ALA A 889 -0.76 -30.92 -34.97
CA ALA A 889 -0.72 -29.52 -35.38
C ALA A 889 -1.90 -29.23 -36.31
N THR A 890 -2.79 -28.29 -35.97
CA THR A 890 -3.82 -27.81 -36.91
C THR A 890 -3.48 -26.41 -37.43
N GLU A 891 -3.69 -26.19 -38.73
CA GLU A 891 -3.30 -24.95 -39.45
C GLU A 891 -3.90 -23.66 -38.86
N HIS A 892 -5.04 -23.73 -38.17
CA HIS A 892 -5.71 -22.58 -37.57
C HIS A 892 -5.10 -22.10 -36.24
N GLN A 893 -4.36 -22.97 -35.53
CA GLN A 893 -3.65 -22.64 -34.27
C GLN A 893 -2.26 -22.03 -34.51
N LEU A 894 -1.87 -21.85 -35.79
CA LEU A 894 -0.56 -21.30 -36.19
C LEU A 894 -0.49 -19.76 -36.18
N ALA A 895 -1.62 -19.05 -35.97
CA ALA A 895 -1.75 -17.63 -36.30
C ALA A 895 -1.91 -16.66 -35.11
N ALA A 896 -1.87 -17.12 -33.85
CA ALA A 896 -2.30 -16.31 -32.70
C ALA A 896 -1.39 -16.30 -31.46
N ASP A 897 -0.07 -16.44 -31.60
CA ASP A 897 0.86 -15.96 -30.56
C ASP A 897 0.99 -14.43 -30.69
N LYS A 898 -0.06 -13.69 -30.32
CA LYS A 898 0.11 -12.28 -30.00
C LYS A 898 0.68 -12.22 -28.58
N PRO A 899 1.80 -11.52 -28.32
CA PRO A 899 2.22 -11.23 -26.96
C PRO A 899 1.01 -10.72 -26.18
N GLY A 900 0.62 -11.46 -25.15
CA GLY A 900 -0.59 -11.16 -24.37
C GLY A 900 -0.55 -9.70 -23.94
N THR A 901 -1.44 -8.89 -24.47
CA THR A 901 -1.84 -7.66 -23.81
C THR A 901 -2.71 -8.06 -22.63
N VAL A 902 -2.55 -7.40 -21.49
CA VAL A 902 -3.53 -7.49 -20.40
C VAL A 902 -4.92 -7.24 -21.00
N GLY A 903 -5.79 -8.26 -21.01
CA GLY A 903 -7.14 -8.21 -21.60
C GLY A 903 -7.31 -8.69 -23.06
N GLY A 904 -6.27 -9.21 -23.73
CA GLY A 904 -6.37 -9.83 -25.06
C GLY A 904 -6.56 -11.36 -24.98
N ALA A 905 -7.27 -11.96 -25.95
CA ALA A 905 -7.70 -13.36 -25.94
C ALA A 905 -6.59 -14.34 -25.49
N ILE A 906 -6.77 -14.86 -24.28
CA ILE A 906 -6.06 -15.96 -23.64
C ILE A 906 -6.16 -17.19 -24.54
N ASP A 907 -5.06 -17.88 -24.84
CA ASP A 907 -5.11 -19.17 -25.52
C ASP A 907 -5.72 -20.22 -24.56
N PRO A 908 -6.93 -20.75 -24.83
CA PRO A 908 -7.59 -21.69 -23.94
C PRO A 908 -6.99 -23.10 -23.97
N GLY A 909 -5.98 -23.38 -24.82
CA GLY A 909 -5.40 -24.73 -24.94
C GLY A 909 -3.87 -24.73 -25.09
N ILE A 910 -3.22 -25.76 -24.54
CA ILE A 910 -1.80 -26.02 -24.82
C ILE A 910 -1.69 -26.57 -26.25
N ASN A 911 -0.95 -25.87 -27.13
CA ASN A 911 -0.49 -26.46 -28.38
C ASN A 911 0.71 -27.37 -28.11
N GLU A 912 0.45 -28.65 -27.82
CA GLU A 912 1.49 -29.61 -27.44
C GLU A 912 2.61 -29.73 -28.49
N GLY A 913 2.29 -29.53 -29.78
CA GLY A 913 3.25 -29.56 -30.90
C GLY A 913 4.19 -28.34 -31.01
N LYS A 914 4.02 -27.33 -30.14
CA LYS A 914 4.86 -26.13 -30.04
C LYS A 914 5.21 -25.83 -28.58
N THR A 915 5.63 -26.87 -27.84
CA THR A 915 5.98 -26.74 -26.42
C THR A 915 7.45 -26.40 -26.18
N PHE A 916 8.35 -26.73 -27.12
CA PHE A 916 9.79 -26.53 -26.98
C PHE A 916 10.37 -25.67 -28.08
N ARG A 917 11.31 -24.79 -27.73
CA ARG A 917 12.18 -24.06 -28.65
C ARG A 917 13.61 -24.55 -28.56
N GLY A 918 14.39 -24.32 -29.60
CA GLY A 918 15.81 -24.62 -29.65
C GLY A 918 16.11 -25.77 -30.60
N VAL A 919 16.61 -25.42 -31.79
CA VAL A 919 17.09 -26.38 -32.81
C VAL A 919 18.61 -26.25 -32.97
N ASN A 920 19.24 -27.27 -33.55
CA ASN A 920 20.67 -27.29 -33.90
C ASN A 920 21.61 -27.03 -32.71
N ILE A 921 21.52 -27.87 -31.69
CA ILE A 921 22.24 -27.73 -30.42
C ILE A 921 23.73 -28.10 -30.50
N GLY A 922 24.24 -28.29 -31.71
CA GLY A 922 25.65 -28.42 -32.00
C GLY A 922 26.24 -29.79 -31.70
N SER A 923 27.52 -29.81 -31.38
CA SER A 923 28.21 -30.95 -30.78
C SER A 923 29.07 -30.48 -29.62
N MET A 924 29.22 -31.35 -28.61
CA MET A 924 30.08 -31.11 -27.45
C MET A 924 31.16 -32.18 -27.39
N ALA A 925 32.41 -31.75 -27.21
CA ALA A 925 33.54 -32.68 -27.13
C ALA A 925 33.43 -33.53 -25.86
N ASN A 926 33.76 -34.81 -25.94
CA ASN A 926 33.80 -35.76 -24.80
C ASN A 926 32.49 -35.83 -23.99
N ALA A 927 31.35 -35.67 -24.67
CA ALA A 927 30.03 -35.73 -24.05
C ALA A 927 29.21 -36.92 -24.56
N GLU A 928 28.34 -37.45 -23.71
CA GLU A 928 27.30 -38.40 -24.06
C GLU A 928 26.05 -37.66 -24.56
N GLU A 929 25.41 -38.21 -25.59
CA GLU A 929 24.16 -37.67 -26.15
C GLU A 929 22.97 -37.97 -25.21
N ILE A 930 22.13 -36.96 -24.96
CA ILE A 930 20.80 -37.14 -24.40
C ILE A 930 19.82 -37.23 -25.56
N LEU A 931 19.08 -38.33 -25.66
CA LEU A 931 18.14 -38.59 -26.75
C LEU A 931 16.69 -38.38 -26.31
N ASP A 932 15.87 -37.84 -27.20
CA ASP A 932 14.43 -37.83 -27.06
C ASP A 932 13.82 -39.22 -27.40
N ALA A 933 12.51 -39.39 -27.26
CA ALA A 933 11.79 -40.64 -27.55
C ALA A 933 11.80 -41.02 -29.04
N SER A 934 12.12 -40.07 -29.93
CA SER A 934 12.26 -40.29 -31.37
C SER A 934 13.72 -40.62 -31.76
N GLY A 935 14.66 -40.59 -30.82
CA GLY A 935 16.09 -40.81 -31.05
C GLY A 935 16.87 -39.57 -31.51
N HIS A 936 16.27 -38.37 -31.43
CA HIS A 936 16.97 -37.12 -31.73
C HIS A 936 17.82 -36.67 -30.55
N VAL A 937 19.01 -36.12 -30.84
CA VAL A 937 19.87 -35.53 -29.82
C VAL A 937 19.27 -34.21 -29.33
N VAL A 938 18.97 -34.15 -28.04
CA VAL A 938 18.37 -33.00 -27.36
C VAL A 938 19.22 -32.45 -26.23
N GLY A 939 20.39 -33.05 -25.97
CA GLY A 939 21.32 -32.54 -24.99
C GLY A 939 22.61 -33.33 -24.89
N TRP A 940 23.43 -32.94 -23.92
CA TRP A 940 24.77 -33.45 -23.65
C TRP A 940 24.96 -33.73 -22.17
N ARG A 941 25.67 -34.80 -21.82
CA ARG A 941 26.18 -35.06 -20.46
C ARG A 941 27.67 -35.24 -20.50
N ARG A 942 28.39 -34.62 -19.57
CA ARG A 942 29.84 -34.68 -19.53
C ARG A 942 30.37 -34.49 -18.11
N ALA A 943 31.45 -35.18 -17.76
CA ALA A 943 32.23 -34.87 -16.56
C ALA A 943 32.91 -33.50 -16.73
N TRP A 944 32.82 -32.65 -15.71
CA TRP A 944 33.36 -31.30 -15.74
C TRP A 944 34.11 -31.03 -14.43
N GLY A 945 35.44 -31.05 -14.50
CA GLY A 945 36.32 -31.15 -13.33
C GLY A 945 35.94 -32.32 -12.41
N GLN A 946 35.69 -32.08 -11.11
CA GLN A 946 35.25 -33.12 -10.17
C GLN A 946 33.73 -33.39 -10.23
N GLY A 947 32.97 -32.51 -10.87
CA GLY A 947 31.52 -32.57 -11.00
C GLY A 947 31.08 -32.97 -12.41
N ARG A 948 29.92 -32.45 -12.83
CA ARG A 948 29.31 -32.78 -14.13
C ARG A 948 28.47 -31.66 -14.72
N LEU A 949 28.39 -31.68 -16.05
CA LEU A 949 27.50 -30.86 -16.86
C LEU A 949 26.37 -31.73 -17.42
N ILE A 950 25.14 -31.23 -17.31
CA ILE A 950 23.96 -31.75 -18.00
C ILE A 950 23.35 -30.60 -18.79
N ALA A 951 23.41 -30.64 -20.11
CA ALA A 951 22.98 -29.55 -20.96
C ALA A 951 21.86 -29.99 -21.90
N TYR A 952 20.65 -29.49 -21.69
CA TYR A 952 19.55 -29.60 -22.64
C TYR A 952 19.61 -28.42 -23.60
N GLY A 953 19.48 -28.70 -24.89
CA GLY A 953 19.44 -27.64 -25.89
C GLY A 953 18.02 -27.08 -26.09
N PRO A 954 16.99 -27.93 -26.31
CA PRO A 954 15.61 -27.49 -26.34
C PRO A 954 15.10 -27.11 -24.94
N PHE A 955 14.24 -26.10 -24.88
CA PHE A 955 13.68 -25.57 -23.63
C PHE A 955 12.19 -25.25 -23.80
N PRO A 956 11.36 -25.39 -22.74
CA PRO A 956 9.92 -25.21 -22.84
C PRO A 956 9.58 -23.73 -23.03
N ASP A 957 8.72 -23.40 -23.99
CA ASP A 957 8.25 -22.04 -24.23
C ASP A 957 6.73 -22.00 -24.44
N THR A 958 5.99 -21.86 -23.35
CA THR A 958 4.52 -21.74 -23.36
C THR A 958 4.07 -20.56 -22.51
N TYR A 959 3.02 -19.85 -22.96
CA TYR A 959 2.33 -18.82 -22.19
C TYR A 959 0.86 -19.22 -22.01
N VAL A 960 0.55 -19.94 -20.93
CA VAL A 960 -0.79 -20.52 -20.74
C VAL A 960 -1.34 -20.18 -19.36
N THR A 961 -2.64 -19.91 -19.31
CA THR A 961 -3.38 -19.69 -18.06
C THR A 961 -3.82 -21.00 -17.39
N ASN A 962 -3.46 -22.13 -17.99
CA ASN A 962 -3.81 -23.44 -17.48
C ASN A 962 -2.77 -23.87 -16.43
N PRO A 963 -3.18 -24.21 -15.21
CA PRO A 963 -2.25 -24.70 -14.19
C PRO A 963 -1.73 -26.11 -14.48
N HIS A 964 -2.35 -26.88 -15.37
CA HIS A 964 -1.90 -28.24 -15.68
C HIS A 964 -0.66 -28.18 -16.60
N PRO A 965 0.55 -28.56 -16.14
CA PRO A 965 1.70 -28.63 -17.04
C PRO A 965 1.45 -29.71 -18.11
N SER A 966 1.91 -29.47 -19.34
CA SER A 966 1.76 -30.47 -20.41
C SER A 966 2.53 -31.75 -20.06
N ALA A 967 2.04 -32.91 -20.54
CA ALA A 967 2.70 -34.18 -20.30
C ALA A 967 4.16 -34.18 -20.79
N ASN A 968 4.42 -33.57 -21.96
CA ASN A 968 5.77 -33.46 -22.51
C ASN A 968 6.71 -32.62 -21.63
N ILE A 969 6.21 -31.50 -21.06
CA ILE A 969 6.99 -30.65 -20.15
C ILE A 969 7.24 -31.36 -18.81
N ARG A 970 6.24 -32.04 -18.23
CA ARG A 970 6.44 -32.86 -17.01
C ARG A 970 7.52 -33.91 -17.21
N LEU A 971 7.46 -34.66 -18.33
CA LEU A 971 8.46 -35.69 -18.62
C LEU A 971 9.86 -35.11 -18.86
N TRP A 972 9.96 -33.95 -19.52
CA TRP A 972 11.24 -33.25 -19.67
C TRP A 972 11.84 -32.86 -18.32
N VAL A 973 11.05 -32.25 -17.43
CA VAL A 973 11.49 -31.88 -16.08
C VAL A 973 11.84 -33.10 -15.24
N ARG A 974 11.07 -34.19 -15.32
CA ARG A 974 11.41 -35.45 -14.63
C ARG A 974 12.75 -36.01 -15.07
N ARG A 975 13.08 -35.94 -16.36
CA ARG A 975 14.42 -36.34 -16.83
C ARG A 975 15.50 -35.43 -16.27
N ILE A 976 15.26 -34.12 -16.13
CA ILE A 976 16.21 -33.21 -15.45
C ILE A 976 16.40 -33.64 -14.00
N ILE A 977 15.31 -33.89 -13.26
CA ILE A 977 15.32 -34.34 -11.87
C ILE A 977 16.14 -35.63 -11.73
N GLU A 978 15.86 -36.63 -12.56
CA GLU A 978 16.55 -37.92 -12.56
C GLU A 978 18.02 -37.80 -12.92
N GLN A 979 18.37 -36.99 -13.93
CA GLN A 979 19.77 -36.87 -14.36
C GLN A 979 20.63 -36.06 -13.38
N ALA A 980 20.03 -35.05 -12.75
CA ALA A 980 20.73 -34.18 -11.80
C ALA A 980 20.66 -34.69 -10.35
N ASP A 981 19.97 -35.82 -10.10
CA ASP A 981 19.75 -36.40 -8.77
C ASP A 981 19.10 -35.38 -7.80
N LEU A 982 18.09 -34.64 -8.27
CA LEU A 982 17.42 -33.62 -7.44
C LEU A 982 16.51 -34.26 -6.40
N GLU A 983 16.71 -33.90 -5.14
CA GLU A 983 15.87 -34.35 -4.04
C GLU A 983 14.58 -33.52 -3.94
N PHE A 984 13.44 -34.19 -3.82
CA PHE A 984 12.16 -33.51 -3.60
C PHE A 984 11.96 -33.25 -2.11
N THR A 985 11.35 -32.11 -1.78
CA THR A 985 11.02 -31.74 -0.39
C THR A 985 9.63 -32.22 0.02
N GLY A 986 8.71 -32.32 -0.94
CA GLY A 986 7.36 -32.85 -0.78
C GLY A 986 6.62 -32.78 -2.10
N ARG A 987 5.80 -33.79 -2.43
CA ARG A 987 5.15 -33.88 -3.75
C ARG A 987 3.75 -34.46 -3.69
N TRP A 988 2.95 -34.11 -4.69
CA TRP A 988 1.71 -34.78 -5.03
C TRP A 988 1.97 -35.86 -6.07
N VAL A 989 1.53 -37.09 -5.80
CA VAL A 989 1.65 -38.22 -6.73
C VAL A 989 0.29 -38.55 -7.32
N ASP A 990 0.20 -38.45 -8.64
CA ASP A 990 -0.94 -38.75 -9.49
C ASP A 990 -0.62 -39.87 -10.52
N SER A 991 -1.64 -40.39 -11.22
CA SER A 991 -1.41 -41.31 -12.35
C SER A 991 -1.09 -40.56 -13.64
N LEU A 992 0.03 -40.90 -14.30
CA LEU A 992 0.39 -40.36 -15.61
C LEU A 992 -0.23 -41.14 -16.79
N PRO A 993 -0.53 -40.48 -17.92
CA PRO A 993 -0.60 -39.02 -18.08
C PRO A 993 -2.04 -38.53 -17.85
N PRO A 994 -2.27 -37.45 -17.07
CA PRO A 994 -3.58 -36.81 -17.04
C PRO A 994 -3.97 -36.40 -18.46
N ALA A 995 -5.21 -36.69 -18.84
CA ALA A 995 -5.75 -36.23 -20.11
C ALA A 995 -5.92 -34.72 -20.00
N THR A 996 -5.23 -33.93 -20.84
CA THR A 996 -5.30 -32.47 -20.88
C THR A 996 -6.73 -32.00 -21.19
N ARG A 997 -7.58 -31.88 -20.15
CA ARG A 997 -8.97 -31.39 -20.16
C ARG A 997 -9.33 -30.79 -18.79
N GLY A 998 -8.82 -29.59 -18.51
CA GLY A 998 -9.11 -28.83 -17.30
C GLY A 998 -8.58 -27.41 -17.38
N HIS A 999 -8.97 -26.57 -16.43
CA HIS A 999 -8.48 -25.22 -16.16
C HIS A 999 -8.50 -25.02 -14.63
N LEU A 1000 -8.26 -23.81 -14.13
CA LEU A 1000 -8.41 -23.45 -12.72
C LEU A 1000 -9.72 -24.00 -12.12
N GLY A 1001 -9.60 -24.78 -11.05
CA GLY A 1001 -10.73 -25.38 -10.33
C GLY A 1001 -11.45 -26.53 -11.03
N THR A 1002 -10.92 -27.03 -12.17
CA THR A 1002 -11.57 -28.08 -12.98
C THR A 1002 -10.53 -29.06 -13.53
N GLY A 1003 -10.98 -30.21 -14.04
CA GLY A 1003 -10.08 -31.26 -14.54
C GLY A 1003 -9.52 -32.12 -13.43
N ASP A 1004 -8.26 -32.53 -13.56
CA ASP A 1004 -7.55 -33.32 -12.56
C ASP A 1004 -7.00 -32.40 -11.44
N PRO A 1005 -6.65 -32.93 -10.25
CA PRO A 1005 -5.99 -32.16 -9.22
C PRO A 1005 -4.64 -31.59 -9.70
N VAL A 1006 -4.40 -30.32 -9.39
CA VAL A 1006 -3.09 -29.68 -9.52
C VAL A 1006 -2.71 -29.19 -8.13
N THR A 1007 -2.09 -30.09 -7.36
CA THR A 1007 -1.81 -29.86 -5.94
C THR A 1007 -0.34 -29.55 -5.73
N GLU A 1008 -0.04 -28.31 -5.33
CA GLU A 1008 1.27 -27.99 -4.79
C GLU A 1008 1.42 -28.59 -3.39
N VAL A 1009 2.56 -29.20 -3.11
CA VAL A 1009 2.93 -29.65 -1.76
C VAL A 1009 4.11 -28.81 -1.28
N VAL A 1010 3.83 -27.87 -0.36
CA VAL A 1010 4.86 -27.03 0.27
C VAL A 1010 5.19 -27.61 1.63
N VAL A 1011 6.48 -27.79 1.92
CA VAL A 1011 6.95 -28.28 3.22
C VAL A 1011 7.76 -27.20 3.90
N ARG A 1012 7.38 -26.88 5.14
CA ARG A 1012 8.11 -25.98 6.02
C ARG A 1012 8.59 -26.74 7.25
N GLU A 1013 9.73 -26.33 7.79
CA GLU A 1013 10.38 -26.95 8.93
C GLU A 1013 10.46 -25.97 10.11
N LYS A 1014 10.06 -26.45 11.28
CA LYS A 1014 10.31 -25.78 12.55
C LYS A 1014 11.57 -26.31 13.23
N SER A 1015 11.78 -27.62 13.12
CA SER A 1015 12.98 -28.32 13.56
C SER A 1015 13.10 -29.64 12.81
N PRO A 1016 14.24 -30.36 12.90
CA PRO A 1016 14.38 -31.67 12.26
C PRO A 1016 13.35 -32.72 12.66
N VAL A 1017 12.60 -32.51 13.74
CA VAL A 1017 11.56 -33.42 14.26
C VAL A 1017 10.14 -32.87 14.12
N GLU A 1018 9.98 -31.67 13.57
CA GLU A 1018 8.71 -30.96 13.49
C GLU A 1018 8.57 -30.21 12.15
N LYS A 1019 7.65 -30.68 11.30
CA LYS A 1019 7.42 -30.17 9.94
C LYS A 1019 5.95 -29.84 9.71
N PHE A 1020 5.69 -28.96 8.75
CA PHE A 1020 4.36 -28.56 8.31
C PHE A 1020 4.23 -28.78 6.81
N VAL A 1021 3.19 -29.48 6.39
CA VAL A 1021 2.92 -29.85 5.01
C VAL A 1021 1.65 -29.15 4.56
N PHE A 1022 1.76 -28.32 3.55
CA PHE A 1022 0.65 -27.59 2.94
C PHE A 1022 0.35 -28.25 1.59
N ALA A 1023 -0.84 -28.82 1.44
CA ALA A 1023 -1.35 -29.31 0.16
C ALA A 1023 -2.35 -28.29 -0.38
N LEU A 1024 -2.09 -27.73 -1.55
CA LEU A 1024 -2.80 -26.58 -2.11
C LEU A 1024 -3.31 -26.90 -3.53
N ASN A 1025 -4.60 -27.19 -3.69
CA ASN A 1025 -5.16 -27.63 -4.98
C ASN A 1025 -5.77 -26.48 -5.79
N GLN A 1026 -5.16 -26.16 -6.93
CA GLN A 1026 -5.67 -25.19 -7.92
C GLN A 1026 -6.41 -25.84 -9.11
N GLY A 1027 -6.41 -27.17 -9.19
CA GLY A 1027 -7.09 -27.96 -10.22
C GLY A 1027 -8.49 -28.39 -9.82
N GLY A 1028 -9.00 -29.44 -10.49
CA GLY A 1028 -10.30 -30.04 -10.18
C GLY A 1028 -10.26 -31.00 -8.98
N PRO A 1029 -11.38 -31.69 -8.69
CA PRO A 1029 -11.44 -32.67 -7.62
C PRO A 1029 -10.70 -33.96 -7.99
N GLY A 1030 -10.15 -34.66 -6.99
CA GLY A 1030 -9.59 -35.99 -7.22
C GLY A 1030 -8.73 -36.52 -6.08
N ASP A 1031 -8.36 -37.79 -6.22
CA ASP A 1031 -7.52 -38.53 -5.29
C ASP A 1031 -6.06 -38.50 -5.71
N GLY A 1032 -5.16 -38.44 -4.74
CA GLY A 1032 -3.73 -38.62 -4.94
C GLY A 1032 -3.01 -38.96 -3.65
N ILE A 1033 -1.69 -38.96 -3.68
CA ILE A 1033 -0.86 -39.26 -2.51
C ILE A 1033 0.08 -38.09 -2.26
N VAL A 1034 0.01 -37.51 -1.06
CA VAL A 1034 1.02 -36.56 -0.58
C VAL A 1034 2.20 -37.36 -0.05
N GLN A 1035 3.40 -37.05 -0.53
CA GLN A 1035 4.64 -37.69 -0.10
C GLN A 1035 5.65 -36.67 0.42
N VAL A 1036 6.25 -36.92 1.58
CA VAL A 1036 7.23 -36.03 2.22
C VAL A 1036 8.38 -36.86 2.82
N PRO A 1037 9.65 -36.58 2.48
CA PRO A 1037 10.78 -37.18 3.19
C PRO A 1037 10.81 -36.68 4.63
N VAL A 1038 10.74 -37.62 5.57
CA VAL A 1038 10.74 -37.34 7.03
C VAL A 1038 11.91 -38.03 7.74
N GLY A 1039 12.57 -38.97 7.08
CA GLY A 1039 13.62 -39.80 7.68
C GLY A 1039 13.07 -40.85 8.64
N GLU A 1040 13.96 -41.70 9.14
CA GLU A 1040 13.60 -42.82 10.00
C GLU A 1040 12.98 -42.38 11.34
N GLY A 1041 12.06 -43.20 11.84
CA GLY A 1041 11.40 -43.01 13.13
C GLY A 1041 9.88 -43.10 13.07
N GLN A 1042 9.25 -43.03 14.23
CA GLN A 1042 7.79 -42.97 14.34
C GLN A 1042 7.32 -41.54 14.21
N TRP A 1043 6.53 -41.25 13.18
CA TRP A 1043 5.93 -39.93 12.95
C TRP A 1043 4.43 -39.98 13.22
N THR A 1044 3.92 -38.93 13.84
CA THR A 1044 2.47 -38.70 13.98
C THR A 1044 2.10 -37.44 13.20
N ALA A 1045 0.86 -37.42 12.72
CA ALA A 1045 0.35 -36.37 11.87
C ALA A 1045 -0.98 -35.87 12.44
N GLN A 1046 -1.18 -34.56 12.42
CA GLN A 1046 -2.45 -33.93 12.78
C GLN A 1046 -2.76 -32.83 11.78
N ASP A 1047 -4.02 -32.77 11.37
CA ASP A 1047 -4.52 -31.66 10.57
C ASP A 1047 -4.65 -30.40 11.43
N VAL A 1048 -3.95 -29.34 11.07
CA VAL A 1048 -3.89 -28.07 11.80
C VAL A 1048 -5.22 -27.34 11.79
N VAL A 1049 -5.98 -27.43 10.70
CA VAL A 1049 -7.22 -26.66 10.49
C VAL A 1049 -8.39 -27.30 11.23
N THR A 1050 -8.50 -28.62 11.14
CA THR A 1050 -9.59 -29.41 11.75
C THR A 1050 -9.25 -29.98 13.12
N GLU A 1051 -7.97 -29.91 13.52
CA GLU A 1051 -7.41 -30.47 14.76
C GLU A 1051 -7.57 -32.00 14.90
N ARG A 1052 -7.83 -32.70 13.80
CA ARG A 1052 -8.00 -34.16 13.78
C ARG A 1052 -6.68 -34.86 13.53
N ASP A 1053 -6.43 -35.91 14.31
CA ASP A 1053 -5.29 -36.80 14.06
C ASP A 1053 -5.45 -37.50 12.71
N VAL A 1054 -4.37 -37.58 11.95
CA VAL A 1054 -4.30 -38.23 10.64
C VAL A 1054 -3.80 -39.66 10.86
N THR A 1055 -4.65 -40.63 10.55
CA THR A 1055 -4.38 -42.07 10.82
C THR A 1055 -4.17 -42.89 9.55
N GLU A 1056 -4.57 -42.33 8.43
CA GLU A 1056 -4.49 -42.88 7.08
C GLU A 1056 -3.10 -42.79 6.44
N ALA A 1057 -2.16 -42.09 7.11
CA ALA A 1057 -0.78 -41.96 6.63
C ALA A 1057 0.11 -43.15 7.03
N SER A 1058 1.15 -43.40 6.25
CA SER A 1058 2.15 -44.43 6.50
C SER A 1058 3.56 -43.88 6.35
N VAL A 1059 4.53 -44.47 7.04
CA VAL A 1059 5.96 -44.18 6.86
C VAL A 1059 6.66 -45.46 6.44
N SER A 1060 7.35 -45.44 5.30
CA SER A 1060 8.17 -46.53 4.81
C SER A 1060 9.49 -45.97 4.29
N GLU A 1061 10.62 -46.51 4.74
CA GLU A 1061 11.98 -46.08 4.33
C GLU A 1061 12.19 -44.56 4.47
N GLY A 1062 11.73 -43.99 5.59
CA GLY A 1062 11.82 -42.56 5.86
C GLY A 1062 10.92 -41.66 5.00
N LEU A 1063 10.02 -42.23 4.20
CA LEU A 1063 9.04 -41.50 3.38
C LEU A 1063 7.65 -41.54 4.02
N TRP A 1064 7.14 -40.38 4.42
CA TRP A 1064 5.76 -40.23 4.87
C TRP A 1064 4.83 -40.11 3.66
N SER A 1065 3.78 -40.92 3.61
CA SER A 1065 2.80 -40.96 2.52
C SER A 1065 1.38 -40.95 3.06
N MET A 1066 0.53 -40.08 2.52
CA MET A 1066 -0.87 -39.95 2.91
C MET A 1066 -1.77 -39.92 1.66
N PRO A 1067 -2.65 -40.91 1.47
CA PRO A 1067 -3.74 -40.82 0.50
C PRO A 1067 -4.64 -39.65 0.86
N LEU A 1068 -4.97 -38.81 -0.13
CA LEU A 1068 -5.73 -37.59 0.10
C LEU A 1068 -6.66 -37.33 -1.07
N HIS A 1069 -7.93 -37.07 -0.75
CA HIS A 1069 -8.88 -36.46 -1.68
C HIS A 1069 -8.79 -34.93 -1.56
N MET A 1070 -8.72 -34.24 -2.69
CA MET A 1070 -8.74 -32.78 -2.77
C MET A 1070 -9.91 -32.33 -3.62
N ASP A 1071 -10.72 -31.41 -3.11
CA ASP A 1071 -11.71 -30.65 -3.89
C ASP A 1071 -11.05 -29.44 -4.58
N PRO A 1072 -11.67 -28.82 -5.58
CA PRO A 1072 -11.19 -27.55 -6.15
C PRO A 1072 -11.00 -26.49 -5.07
N TRP A 1073 -9.86 -25.79 -5.10
CA TRP A 1073 -9.52 -24.74 -4.14
C TRP A 1073 -9.48 -25.19 -2.68
N SER A 1074 -9.39 -26.50 -2.44
CA SER A 1074 -9.20 -27.02 -1.09
C SER A 1074 -7.73 -26.94 -0.70
N TYR A 1075 -7.51 -26.88 0.61
CA TYR A 1075 -6.19 -26.92 1.21
C TYR A 1075 -6.17 -27.85 2.42
N ARG A 1076 -5.02 -28.45 2.70
CA ARG A 1076 -4.74 -29.18 3.95
C ARG A 1076 -3.44 -28.68 4.54
N VAL A 1077 -3.42 -28.50 5.86
CA VAL A 1077 -2.21 -28.12 6.60
C VAL A 1077 -1.97 -29.21 7.62
N ILE A 1078 -0.93 -30.02 7.42
CA ILE A 1078 -0.61 -31.18 8.24
C ILE A 1078 0.62 -30.87 9.08
N TRP A 1079 0.48 -30.97 10.39
CA TRP A 1079 1.58 -30.92 11.33
C TRP A 1079 2.15 -32.33 11.53
N LEU A 1080 3.40 -32.53 11.16
CA LEU A 1080 4.15 -33.77 11.34
C LEU A 1080 5.12 -33.62 12.52
N ARG A 1081 5.07 -34.57 13.45
CA ARG A 1081 5.98 -34.63 14.59
C ARG A 1081 6.54 -36.03 14.80
N ARG A 1082 7.82 -36.13 15.10
CA ARG A 1082 8.45 -37.40 15.46
C ARG A 1082 8.15 -37.74 16.92
N SER A 1083 7.60 -38.92 17.18
CA SER A 1083 7.26 -39.41 18.52
C SER A 1083 8.51 -39.56 19.41
N GLY A 1084 8.40 -39.15 20.68
CA GLY A 1084 9.39 -39.44 21.72
C GLY A 1084 10.47 -38.37 21.97
N GLN A 1085 10.33 -37.16 21.41
CA GLN A 1085 11.19 -36.00 21.71
C GLN A 1085 10.37 -34.72 21.89
#